data_AF-A0A3D0T640-F1
#
_entry.id   AF-A0A3D0T640-F1
#
_cell.length_a   1.000
_cell.length_b   1.000
_cell.length_c   1.000
_cell.angle_alpha   90.00
_cell.angle_beta   90.00
_cell.angle_gamma   90.00
#
_symmetry.space_group_name_H-M   'P 1'
#
loop_
_entity.id
_entity.type
_entity.pdbx_description
1 polymer ?
#
loop_
_entity_poly.entity_id
_entity_poly.type
_entity_poly.pdbx_seq_one_letter_code
_entity_poly.pdbx_strand_id
1 'polypeptide(L)'
;MEAAQDTSRKVEERAAVVDYGQTSLQVRDLMSNLAQGEQIDWDRYNQISPRARSFLANPHILPNNESYIILSHLVAAPHPSRQDRILESVSQVTSPEQNMPAERQRLYRYMIADFALEYYDDQLWMLYKFFNDPMNQQRYPERFKHALHNMEYFKNDPDSLVFLTNPANQIGREKMMEETLDEASHNLQGGHPYGVANMLIKFFENPQNRHGREDLFNKTLAVVVQEELSTDSIFSEFLLDFIKFPENQVGQKDLVERVLAKIAAERDRYRRKYFLAFFRFPENRIGREEQFKRVFEESHDLVLRGDREAAADLVEYFTEPSNQVGYEDLVDKAILLVAKDKYKYTSLLEFFSNPHNAPEAKLPVSLKEKIRSTLKRISDNRLRDDYVSILGAFLTDPNNPLSLLILEKADDLPILAAGFILGIDPLVIKSWNLTNQQQETLSPVFVRLANEYPGLFKNLALPFRPRVELKIIQDFNERLIRWFRTLDLLNRVPEELGGKALLSSHIDNLKALQEKYHVLPNTLQFSTGFMLGVGSELRKTEQEALDRFLGIVGLKDKGITFQEFQNFAESWNQEIGSLLTLALHYQSIYPEGLPLLGNIIESMIKGTYAAKRYDLTNGLTREQLKPMIRARNNAEKIRLLNLWRGKFPHFNTVLETKREHNEIDRASLQHELRVRLSEEGHFHFDQLFRLEELSNLSYDQRKLVIKVLGNYLSSEKEPVNFGQFRQELASSLSSEHITQLIALSQFFKTMFFDRKSPTEIYSSLDRLISNIKDKWPELYNLELVSLDMDQFIRDQLNRILEQEEEVESQRHTYLTFYTDHPKTLLEIGKYPVSSSCQNFESTGELNKALLGYVFDSHIKALCIVELSSRLDLPDDVLNSAKVEIDEGKNKVKIELPSGEIYEAGFSRPKARKIIMLGTFYREQPTLVIEPLYSRDIDRQLAENLMEEAIKKMRDAIIWRGYIKFVLVREKDEDVIVAGSHNPAGHYNDIIHGESGQNGESYKLS
;
A
#
# COMPACT_ATOMS: atom_id res chain seq x y z
N MET A 1 45.66 2.63 -22.97
CA MET A 1 45.62 1.16 -23.13
C MET A 1 45.92 0.44 -21.82
N GLU A 2 46.97 0.78 -21.08
CA GLU A 2 47.24 0.19 -19.75
C GLU A 2 46.15 0.49 -18.70
N ALA A 3 45.54 1.68 -18.73
CA ALA A 3 44.40 2.00 -17.87
C ALA A 3 43.12 1.20 -18.20
N ALA A 4 42.95 0.73 -19.44
CA ALA A 4 41.81 -0.10 -19.84
C ALA A 4 42.05 -1.59 -19.54
N GLN A 5 43.32 -2.03 -19.58
CA GLN A 5 43.71 -3.36 -19.13
C GLN A 5 43.65 -3.50 -17.60
N ASP A 6 43.90 -2.42 -16.83
CA ASP A 6 43.77 -2.45 -15.36
C ASP A 6 42.29 -2.49 -14.91
N THR A 7 41.37 -1.84 -15.63
CA THR A 7 39.92 -1.99 -15.38
C THR A 7 39.40 -3.35 -15.85
N SER A 8 39.87 -3.86 -16.99
CA SER A 8 39.48 -5.19 -17.47
C SER A 8 40.01 -6.30 -16.57
N ARG A 9 41.22 -6.14 -16.01
CA ARG A 9 41.80 -7.07 -15.04
C ARG A 9 41.14 -6.99 -13.67
N LYS A 10 40.70 -5.80 -13.21
CA LYS A 10 39.86 -5.63 -12.01
C LYS A 10 38.41 -6.13 -12.19
N VAL A 11 37.92 -6.22 -13.43
CA VAL A 11 36.63 -6.81 -13.78
C VAL A 11 36.75 -8.33 -13.93
N GLU A 12 37.87 -8.84 -14.47
CA GLU A 12 38.17 -10.27 -14.57
C GLU A 12 38.54 -10.89 -13.20
N GLU A 13 39.22 -10.17 -12.32
CA GLU A 13 39.45 -10.57 -10.92
C GLU A 13 38.16 -10.57 -10.06
N ARG A 14 37.03 -10.07 -10.58
CA ARG A 14 35.74 -9.97 -9.88
C ARG A 14 34.71 -11.05 -10.22
N ALA A 15 35.05 -12.07 -10.99
CA ALA A 15 34.14 -13.20 -11.19
C ALA A 15 34.87 -14.54 -11.36
N ALA A 16 35.72 -14.92 -10.41
CA ALA A 16 35.80 -16.35 -10.11
C ALA A 16 34.40 -16.74 -9.62
N VAL A 17 33.61 -17.39 -10.49
CA VAL A 17 32.29 -17.91 -10.12
C VAL A 17 32.52 -18.83 -8.93
N VAL A 18 32.12 -18.38 -7.73
CA VAL A 18 32.23 -19.17 -6.52
C VAL A 18 31.41 -20.43 -6.75
N ASP A 19 32.05 -21.59 -6.74
CA ASP A 19 31.35 -22.87 -6.76
C ASP A 19 30.68 -23.07 -5.39
N TYR A 20 29.46 -22.56 -5.26
CA TYR A 20 28.66 -22.70 -4.04
C TYR A 20 28.33 -24.16 -3.73
N GLY A 21 28.36 -25.06 -4.73
CA GLY A 21 28.21 -26.50 -4.53
C GLY A 21 29.40 -27.10 -3.78
N GLN A 22 30.63 -26.79 -4.20
CA GLN A 22 31.87 -27.17 -3.52
C GLN A 22 32.00 -26.47 -2.16
N THR A 23 31.66 -25.19 -2.09
CA THR A 23 31.64 -24.40 -0.84
C THR A 23 30.74 -25.06 0.21
N SER A 24 29.52 -25.46 -0.17
CA SER A 24 28.57 -26.13 0.73
C SER A 24 29.15 -27.42 1.33
N LEU A 25 29.91 -28.21 0.55
CA LEU A 25 30.57 -29.41 1.08
C LEU A 25 31.68 -29.07 2.06
N GLN A 26 32.58 -28.17 1.67
CA GLN A 26 33.69 -27.76 2.53
C GLN A 26 33.19 -27.23 3.87
N VAL A 27 32.10 -26.46 3.85
CA VAL A 27 31.42 -25.96 5.06
C VAL A 27 30.84 -27.10 5.89
N ARG A 28 30.13 -28.07 5.28
CA ARG A 28 29.52 -29.19 6.02
C ARG A 28 30.56 -30.14 6.61
N ASP A 29 31.61 -30.48 5.86
CA ASP A 29 32.72 -31.30 6.33
C ASP A 29 33.42 -30.61 7.50
N LEU A 30 33.72 -29.31 7.37
CA LEU A 30 34.33 -28.53 8.42
C LEU A 30 33.42 -28.43 9.66
N MET A 31 32.11 -28.22 9.49
CA MET A 31 31.13 -28.24 10.58
C MET A 31 31.07 -29.59 11.30
N SER A 32 31.12 -30.71 10.57
CA SER A 32 31.12 -32.06 11.16
C SER A 32 32.38 -32.30 11.99
N ASN A 33 33.55 -31.96 11.45
CA ASN A 33 34.83 -32.13 12.15
C ASN A 33 34.91 -31.23 13.39
N LEU A 34 34.41 -29.99 13.30
CA LEU A 34 34.28 -29.07 14.44
C LEU A 34 33.35 -29.65 15.52
N ALA A 35 32.21 -30.24 15.14
CA ALA A 35 31.24 -30.82 16.08
C ALA A 35 31.76 -32.10 16.78
N GLN A 36 32.62 -32.88 16.11
CA GLN A 36 33.19 -34.12 16.64
C GLN A 36 34.47 -33.90 17.48
N GLY A 37 34.98 -32.66 17.53
CA GLY A 37 36.22 -32.35 18.26
C GLY A 37 37.47 -32.99 17.66
N GLU A 38 37.42 -33.39 16.39
CA GLU A 38 38.54 -33.99 15.69
C GLU A 38 39.64 -32.95 15.41
N GLN A 39 40.90 -33.40 15.29
CA GLN A 39 42.00 -32.54 14.89
C GLN A 39 41.82 -32.12 13.43
N ILE A 40 41.35 -30.89 13.19
CA ILE A 40 41.09 -30.37 11.84
C ILE A 40 42.42 -30.15 11.10
N ASP A 41 42.56 -30.80 9.95
CA ASP A 41 43.63 -30.54 8.98
C ASP A 41 43.37 -29.20 8.26
N TRP A 42 43.85 -28.11 8.88
CA TRP A 42 43.66 -26.74 8.37
C TRP A 42 44.39 -26.47 7.05
N ASP A 43 45.29 -27.35 6.59
CA ASP A 43 45.95 -27.20 5.30
C ASP A 43 44.97 -27.41 4.14
N ARG A 44 43.90 -28.19 4.36
CA ARG A 44 42.76 -28.34 3.44
C ARG A 44 41.86 -27.11 3.34
N TYR A 45 42.00 -26.18 4.28
CA TYR A 45 41.23 -24.94 4.38
C TYR A 45 42.16 -23.72 4.45
N ASN A 46 43.21 -23.72 3.63
CA ASN A 46 44.22 -22.67 3.59
C ASN A 46 43.66 -21.27 3.24
N GLN A 47 42.49 -21.21 2.60
CA GLN A 47 41.77 -19.98 2.31
C GLN A 47 41.22 -19.31 3.57
N ILE A 48 40.96 -20.04 4.66
CA ILE A 48 40.43 -19.48 5.91
C ILE A 48 41.58 -18.89 6.74
N SER A 49 41.50 -17.60 7.06
CA SER A 49 42.55 -16.86 7.78
C SER A 49 42.75 -17.38 9.22
N PRO A 50 43.95 -17.24 9.81
CA PRO A 50 44.20 -17.66 11.20
C PRO A 50 43.24 -17.04 12.23
N ARG A 51 42.81 -15.78 12.00
CA ARG A 51 41.81 -15.11 12.85
C ARG A 51 40.43 -15.75 12.70
N ALA A 52 40.01 -16.08 11.47
CA ALA A 52 38.77 -16.81 11.23
C ALA A 52 38.81 -18.22 11.84
N ARG A 53 39.93 -18.93 11.74
CA ARG A 53 40.13 -20.23 12.42
C ARG A 53 39.95 -20.11 13.93
N SER A 54 40.54 -19.07 14.53
CA SER A 54 40.45 -18.81 15.97
C SER A 54 39.02 -18.48 16.41
N PHE A 55 38.28 -17.74 15.58
CA PHE A 55 36.87 -17.45 15.80
C PHE A 55 36.01 -18.73 15.76
N LEU A 56 36.25 -19.60 14.78
CA LEU A 56 35.51 -20.86 14.59
C LEU A 56 35.86 -21.94 15.62
N ALA A 57 37.09 -21.93 16.15
CA ALA A 57 37.56 -22.88 17.15
C ALA A 57 37.02 -22.62 18.56
N ASN A 58 36.26 -21.54 18.77
CA ASN A 58 35.65 -21.22 20.04
C ASN A 58 34.26 -21.91 20.16
N PRO A 59 34.09 -23.01 20.92
CA PRO A 59 32.92 -23.89 20.83
C PRO A 59 31.62 -23.32 21.41
N HIS A 60 31.68 -22.14 22.05
CA HIS A 60 30.61 -21.64 22.92
C HIS A 60 29.67 -20.58 22.30
N ILE A 61 29.80 -20.22 21.02
CA ILE A 61 29.27 -18.92 20.58
C ILE A 61 28.05 -18.99 19.63
N LEU A 62 27.80 -20.07 18.86
CA LEU A 62 26.78 -20.02 17.81
C LEU A 62 25.98 -21.30 17.55
N PRO A 63 24.63 -21.21 17.37
CA PRO A 63 23.82 -22.30 16.84
C PRO A 63 24.34 -22.82 15.49
N ASN A 64 24.13 -24.10 15.19
CA ASN A 64 24.63 -24.74 13.97
C ASN A 64 24.26 -23.99 12.67
N ASN A 65 23.07 -23.40 12.61
CA ASN A 65 22.62 -22.63 11.45
C ASN A 65 23.40 -21.31 11.26
N GLU A 66 23.77 -20.62 12.34
CA GLU A 66 24.59 -19.40 12.28
C GLU A 66 26.00 -19.74 11.82
N SER A 67 26.63 -20.73 12.46
CA SER A 67 27.96 -21.22 12.09
C SER A 67 28.02 -21.63 10.62
N TYR A 68 26.97 -22.28 10.11
CA TYR A 68 26.87 -22.69 8.72
C TYR A 68 26.91 -21.50 7.74
N ILE A 69 26.09 -20.46 7.97
CA ILE A 69 26.03 -19.28 7.10
C ILE A 69 27.34 -18.49 7.16
N ILE A 70 27.92 -18.31 8.35
CA ILE A 70 29.18 -17.59 8.52
C ILE A 70 30.33 -18.33 7.83
N LEU A 71 30.46 -19.64 8.06
CA LEU A 71 31.46 -20.47 7.40
C LEU A 71 31.34 -20.41 5.89
N SER A 72 30.12 -20.40 5.35
CA SER A 72 29.91 -20.32 3.91
C SER A 72 30.47 -19.04 3.30
N HIS A 73 30.33 -17.91 4.00
CA HIS A 73 30.88 -16.64 3.56
C HIS A 73 32.39 -16.59 3.73
N LEU A 74 32.93 -17.20 4.79
CA LEU A 74 34.38 -17.27 5.02
C LEU A 74 35.09 -18.14 3.97
N VAL A 75 34.53 -19.30 3.65
CA VAL A 75 35.07 -20.22 2.62
C VAL A 75 34.95 -19.59 1.23
N ALA A 76 33.87 -18.87 0.93
CA ALA A 76 33.68 -18.17 -0.34
C ALA A 76 34.48 -16.86 -0.48
N ALA A 77 35.12 -16.37 0.59
CA ALA A 77 35.83 -15.09 0.58
C ALA A 77 37.30 -15.25 0.11
N PRO A 78 37.68 -14.65 -1.03
CA PRO A 78 39.00 -14.87 -1.65
C PRO A 78 40.19 -14.22 -0.93
N HIS A 79 39.95 -13.31 0.04
CA HIS A 79 41.02 -12.59 0.74
C HIS A 79 40.78 -12.45 2.25
N PRO A 80 41.85 -12.51 3.09
CA PRO A 80 41.76 -12.37 4.54
C PRO A 80 41.06 -11.08 5.01
N SER A 81 41.32 -9.94 4.36
CA SER A 81 40.68 -8.66 4.71
C SER A 81 39.15 -8.65 4.52
N ARG A 82 38.64 -9.44 3.57
CA ARG A 82 37.20 -9.63 3.38
C ARG A 82 36.61 -10.52 4.48
N GLN A 83 37.36 -11.53 4.92
CA GLN A 83 36.99 -12.36 6.06
C GLN A 83 36.97 -11.56 7.35
N ASP A 84 37.92 -10.65 7.57
CA ASP A 84 37.92 -9.76 8.74
C ASP A 84 36.64 -8.91 8.82
N ARG A 85 36.19 -8.32 7.71
CA ARG A 85 34.93 -7.56 7.65
C ARG A 85 33.69 -8.42 7.91
N ILE A 86 33.70 -9.67 7.45
CA ILE A 86 32.64 -10.65 7.75
C ILE A 86 32.60 -10.88 9.26
N LEU A 87 33.74 -11.19 9.87
CA LEU A 87 33.84 -11.41 11.31
C LEU A 87 33.44 -10.17 12.11
N GLU A 88 33.82 -8.97 11.69
CA GLU A 88 33.41 -7.72 12.33
C GLU A 88 31.88 -7.56 12.29
N SER A 89 31.27 -7.72 11.11
CA SER A 89 29.81 -7.60 10.93
C SER A 89 29.03 -8.64 11.74
N VAL A 90 29.55 -9.86 11.83
CA VAL A 90 28.95 -10.96 12.59
C VAL A 90 29.14 -10.75 14.09
N SER A 91 30.33 -10.33 14.53
CA SER A 91 30.63 -10.11 15.95
C SER A 91 29.75 -9.05 16.61
N GLN A 92 29.20 -8.11 15.83
CA GLN A 92 28.21 -7.14 16.29
C GLN A 92 26.88 -7.77 16.73
N VAL A 93 26.59 -9.00 16.32
CA VAL A 93 25.30 -9.67 16.58
C VAL A 93 25.44 -11.06 17.20
N THR A 94 26.63 -11.62 17.34
CA THR A 94 26.83 -13.00 17.85
C THR A 94 27.53 -13.04 19.21
N SER A 95 27.48 -11.96 20.00
CA SER A 95 28.17 -11.93 21.30
C SER A 95 27.49 -12.87 22.31
N PRO A 96 28.23 -13.79 22.96
CA PRO A 96 27.67 -14.78 23.88
C PRO A 96 27.09 -14.19 25.19
N GLU A 97 27.31 -12.91 25.45
CA GLU A 97 26.76 -12.20 26.62
C GLU A 97 25.34 -11.64 26.39
N GLN A 98 24.81 -11.73 25.17
CA GLN A 98 23.51 -11.16 24.81
C GLN A 98 22.44 -12.25 24.77
N ASN A 99 21.30 -12.02 25.44
CA ASN A 99 20.12 -12.89 25.34
C ASN A 99 19.52 -12.74 23.92
N MET A 100 20.11 -13.46 22.97
CA MET A 100 19.87 -13.36 21.52
C MET A 100 18.39 -13.45 21.12
N PRO A 101 17.55 -14.33 21.70
CA PRO A 101 16.12 -14.38 21.39
C PRO A 101 15.40 -13.07 21.75
N ALA A 102 15.67 -12.53 22.94
CA ALA A 102 15.05 -11.29 23.40
C ALA A 102 15.46 -10.13 22.48
N GLU A 103 16.75 -9.92 22.21
CA GLU A 103 17.22 -8.82 21.33
C GLU A 103 16.66 -8.92 19.90
N ARG A 104 16.44 -10.14 19.37
CA ARG A 104 15.78 -10.33 18.07
C ARG A 104 14.31 -9.94 18.09
N GLN A 105 13.57 -10.34 19.12
CA GLN A 105 12.18 -9.91 19.33
C GLN A 105 12.10 -8.39 19.46
N ARG A 106 13.05 -7.77 20.18
CA ARG A 106 13.14 -6.30 20.29
C ARG A 106 13.32 -5.64 18.93
N LEU A 107 14.20 -6.17 18.08
CA LEU A 107 14.40 -5.65 16.72
C LEU A 107 13.13 -5.77 15.88
N TYR A 108 12.46 -6.92 15.94
CA TYR A 108 11.22 -7.11 15.21
C TYR A 108 10.15 -6.11 15.67
N ARG A 109 9.92 -6.00 16.99
CA ARG A 109 8.98 -5.04 17.58
C ARG A 109 9.32 -3.60 17.21
N TYR A 110 10.59 -3.22 17.29
CA TYR A 110 11.06 -1.89 16.87
C TYR A 110 10.81 -1.62 15.38
N MET A 111 11.08 -2.60 14.52
CA MET A 111 10.85 -2.50 13.07
C MET A 111 9.36 -2.33 12.77
N ILE A 112 8.49 -3.12 13.39
CA ILE A 112 7.03 -2.97 13.23
C ILE A 112 6.54 -1.63 13.77
N ALA A 113 7.07 -1.15 14.90
CA ALA A 113 6.75 0.18 15.42
C ALA A 113 7.15 1.29 14.43
N ASP A 114 8.33 1.23 13.84
CA ASP A 114 8.80 2.22 12.84
C ASP A 114 7.94 2.18 11.56
N PHE A 115 7.49 0.99 11.12
CA PHE A 115 6.57 0.85 9.99
C PHE A 115 5.15 1.34 10.31
N ALA A 116 4.64 1.07 11.51
CA ALA A 116 3.36 1.58 11.96
C ALA A 116 3.38 3.12 12.02
N LEU A 117 4.45 3.71 12.57
CA LEU A 117 4.65 5.16 12.57
C LEU A 117 4.76 5.74 11.15
N GLU A 118 5.54 5.13 10.26
CA GLU A 118 5.66 5.55 8.85
C GLU A 118 4.30 5.52 8.11
N TYR A 119 3.41 4.59 8.46
CA TYR A 119 2.07 4.52 7.86
C TYR A 119 1.11 5.63 8.33
N TYR A 120 1.31 6.17 9.54
CA TYR A 120 0.46 7.19 10.16
C TYR A 120 1.14 8.55 10.32
N ASP A 121 2.23 8.82 9.60
CA ASP A 121 2.98 10.09 9.69
C ASP A 121 2.09 11.32 9.37
N ASP A 122 1.03 11.13 8.57
CA ASP A 122 0.08 12.19 8.21
C ASP A 122 -1.16 12.24 9.13
N GLN A 123 -1.29 11.36 10.12
CA GLN A 123 -2.45 11.30 11.04
C GLN A 123 -2.09 11.85 12.42
N LEU A 124 -2.27 13.17 12.57
CA LEU A 124 -1.87 13.94 13.76
C LEU A 124 -2.37 13.36 15.08
N TRP A 125 -3.65 12.98 15.19
CA TRP A 125 -4.22 12.43 16.43
C TRP A 125 -3.53 11.14 16.90
N MET A 126 -3.07 10.27 15.97
CA MET A 126 -2.32 9.06 16.31
C MET A 126 -0.91 9.40 16.78
N LEU A 127 -0.26 10.37 16.15
CA LEU A 127 1.05 10.86 16.58
C LEU A 127 0.96 11.50 17.97
N TYR A 128 -0.09 12.29 18.24
CA TYR A 128 -0.34 12.90 19.55
C TYR A 128 -0.53 11.84 20.63
N LYS A 129 -1.28 10.77 20.35
CA LYS A 129 -1.46 9.63 21.25
C LYS A 129 -0.13 8.91 21.51
N PHE A 130 0.67 8.66 20.48
CA PHE A 130 1.97 7.99 20.60
C PHE A 130 2.99 8.83 21.38
N PHE A 131 3.07 10.13 21.09
CA PHE A 131 3.97 11.08 21.75
C PHE A 131 3.45 11.61 23.08
N ASN A 132 2.26 11.19 23.52
CA ASN A 132 1.74 11.53 24.84
C ASN A 132 2.68 11.05 25.97
N ASP A 133 3.46 9.99 25.72
CA ASP A 133 4.52 9.54 26.62
C ASP A 133 5.86 10.26 26.34
N PRO A 134 6.47 10.95 27.33
CA PRO A 134 7.76 11.63 27.17
C PRO A 134 8.93 10.75 26.70
N MET A 135 8.91 9.45 27.01
CA MET A 135 9.96 8.55 26.53
C MET A 135 9.91 8.36 25.01
N ASN A 136 8.71 8.34 24.41
CA ASN A 136 8.56 8.26 22.96
C ASN A 136 9.05 9.54 22.27
N GLN A 137 8.84 10.70 22.90
CA GLN A 137 9.36 11.99 22.42
C GLN A 137 10.89 11.98 22.34
N GLN A 138 11.55 11.46 23.38
CA GLN A 138 13.02 11.35 23.42
C GLN A 138 13.56 10.37 22.38
N ARG A 139 12.81 9.30 22.13
CA ARG A 139 13.24 8.21 21.24
C ARG A 139 13.08 8.52 19.76
N TYR A 140 12.09 9.34 19.40
CA TYR A 140 11.85 9.77 18.02
C TYR A 140 11.85 11.31 17.93
N PRO A 141 12.97 11.98 18.25
CA PRO A 141 12.99 13.42 18.47
C PRO A 141 12.63 14.22 17.22
N GLU A 142 13.06 13.79 16.02
CA GLU A 142 12.74 14.49 14.78
C GLU A 142 11.27 14.33 14.37
N ARG A 143 10.68 13.14 14.56
CA ARG A 143 9.24 12.92 14.33
C ARG A 143 8.39 13.65 15.38
N PHE A 144 8.86 13.71 16.63
CA PHE A 144 8.19 14.45 17.68
C PHE A 144 8.21 15.96 17.41
N LYS A 145 9.35 16.52 16.97
CA LYS A 145 9.42 17.93 16.55
C LYS A 145 8.39 18.23 15.46
N HIS A 146 8.30 17.36 14.45
CA HIS A 146 7.30 17.50 13.39
C HIS A 146 5.86 17.44 13.93
N ALA A 147 5.55 16.48 14.81
CA ALA A 147 4.23 16.37 15.42
C ALA A 147 3.88 17.58 16.31
N LEU A 148 4.83 18.06 17.12
CA LEU A 148 4.64 19.19 18.02
C LEU A 148 4.41 20.50 17.24
N HIS A 149 5.15 20.68 16.15
CA HIS A 149 5.00 21.80 15.22
C HIS A 149 3.57 21.87 14.70
N ASN A 150 3.05 20.76 14.16
CA ASN A 150 1.67 20.68 13.68
C ASN A 150 0.66 21.01 14.80
N MET A 151 0.92 20.61 16.04
CA MET A 151 0.06 20.89 17.19
C MET A 151 -0.01 22.39 17.54
N GLU A 152 1.03 23.16 17.29
CA GLU A 152 1.04 24.60 17.53
C GLU A 152 0.14 25.36 16.53
N TYR A 153 -0.06 24.82 15.31
CA TYR A 153 -1.02 25.34 14.32
C TYR A 153 -2.45 25.01 14.65
N PHE A 154 -2.63 23.87 15.29
CA PHE A 154 -3.90 23.37 15.75
C PHE A 154 -4.02 23.52 17.27
N LYS A 155 -3.42 24.57 17.87
CA LYS A 155 -3.38 24.77 19.34
C LYS A 155 -4.75 24.89 20.00
N ASN A 156 -5.76 25.20 19.19
CA ASN A 156 -7.16 25.30 19.57
C ASN A 156 -8.01 24.14 19.02
N ASP A 157 -7.40 23.27 18.21
CA ASP A 157 -8.03 22.04 17.78
C ASP A 157 -8.21 21.14 19.01
N PRO A 158 -9.45 20.73 19.30
CA PRO A 158 -9.72 19.81 20.38
C PRO A 158 -8.91 18.49 20.35
N ASP A 159 -8.40 18.04 19.18
CA ASP A 159 -7.53 16.84 19.07
C ASP A 159 -6.19 17.01 19.83
N SER A 160 -5.71 18.25 20.01
CA SER A 160 -4.49 18.54 20.80
C SER A 160 -4.64 18.17 22.28
N LEU A 161 -5.88 18.10 22.80
CA LEU A 161 -6.16 17.68 24.17
C LEU A 161 -5.71 16.24 24.46
N VAL A 162 -5.65 15.37 23.44
CA VAL A 162 -5.15 14.00 23.58
C VAL A 162 -3.69 13.98 24.05
N PHE A 163 -2.85 14.88 23.52
CA PHE A 163 -1.45 15.03 23.95
C PHE A 163 -1.32 15.74 25.30
N LEU A 164 -2.21 16.69 25.58
CA LEU A 164 -2.25 17.40 26.87
C LEU A 164 -2.89 16.59 27.99
N THR A 165 -3.40 15.39 27.70
CA THR A 165 -3.96 14.49 28.73
C THR A 165 -2.89 14.09 29.76
N ASN A 166 -1.62 14.00 29.34
CA ASN A 166 -0.49 13.82 30.26
C ASN A 166 -0.02 15.15 30.86
N PRO A 167 -0.06 15.33 32.19
CA PRO A 167 0.38 16.55 32.88
C PRO A 167 1.82 16.97 32.57
N ALA A 168 2.71 16.03 32.25
CA ALA A 168 4.08 16.34 31.86
C ALA A 168 4.15 17.18 30.57
N ASN A 169 3.19 16.99 29.65
CA ASN A 169 3.12 17.71 28.38
C ASN A 169 2.47 19.10 28.52
N GLN A 170 1.77 19.35 29.63
CA GLN A 170 1.13 20.63 29.95
C GLN A 170 2.13 21.69 30.42
N ILE A 171 3.27 21.27 30.97
CA ILE A 171 4.30 22.18 31.49
C ILE A 171 4.84 23.05 30.34
N GLY A 172 4.70 24.37 30.48
CA GLY A 172 5.07 25.35 29.46
C GLY A 172 4.03 25.50 28.34
N ARG A 173 2.87 24.85 28.45
CA ARG A 173 1.73 24.91 27.52
C ARG A 173 0.41 25.19 28.23
N GLU A 174 0.45 25.71 29.46
CA GLU A 174 -0.72 25.95 30.29
C GLU A 174 -1.71 26.89 29.59
N LYS A 175 -1.19 27.96 28.97
CA LYS A 175 -2.01 28.91 28.22
C LYS A 175 -2.72 28.26 27.04
N MET A 176 -2.01 27.46 26.25
CA MET A 176 -2.59 26.73 25.11
C MET A 176 -3.70 25.80 25.61
N MET A 177 -3.42 25.03 26.66
CA MET A 177 -4.41 24.13 27.26
C MET A 177 -5.68 24.87 27.70
N GLU A 178 -5.58 26.01 28.41
CA GLU A 178 -6.77 26.78 28.79
C GLU A 178 -7.52 27.31 27.57
N GLU A 179 -6.82 27.81 26.55
CA GLU A 179 -7.44 28.29 25.31
C GLU A 179 -8.20 27.16 24.57
N THR A 180 -7.60 25.96 24.46
CA THR A 180 -8.26 24.79 23.87
C THR A 180 -9.47 24.34 24.68
N LEU A 181 -9.37 24.36 26.03
CA LEU A 181 -10.46 23.97 26.91
C LEU A 181 -11.62 24.97 26.89
N ASP A 182 -11.33 26.27 26.81
CA ASP A 182 -12.35 27.31 26.66
C ASP A 182 -13.10 27.18 25.34
N GLU A 183 -12.37 26.91 24.24
CA GLU A 183 -12.97 26.66 22.92
C GLU A 183 -13.80 25.38 22.90
N ALA A 184 -13.29 24.29 23.47
CA ALA A 184 -14.04 23.05 23.63
C ALA A 184 -15.28 23.24 24.51
N SER A 185 -15.18 24.00 25.60
CA SER A 185 -16.32 24.36 26.47
C SER A 185 -17.38 25.18 25.74
N HIS A 186 -16.96 26.10 24.87
CA HIS A 186 -17.86 26.87 24.01
C HIS A 186 -18.56 25.96 22.98
N ASN A 187 -17.81 25.10 22.30
CA ASN A 187 -18.34 24.21 21.26
C ASN A 187 -19.24 23.09 21.84
N LEU A 188 -19.04 22.71 23.10
CA LEU A 188 -19.94 21.81 23.84
C LEU A 188 -21.35 22.40 24.02
N GLN A 189 -21.51 23.73 23.85
CA GLN A 189 -22.81 24.41 23.89
C GLN A 189 -23.42 24.61 22.49
N GLY A 190 -22.72 24.20 21.43
CA GLY A 190 -23.13 24.33 20.02
C GLY A 190 -24.01 23.18 19.50
N GLY A 191 -24.29 23.18 18.19
CA GLY A 191 -25.23 22.24 17.55
C GLY A 191 -24.77 20.78 17.43
N HIS A 192 -23.47 20.49 17.63
CA HIS A 192 -22.90 19.13 17.55
C HIS A 192 -21.96 18.83 18.73
N PRO A 193 -22.48 18.77 19.97
CA PRO A 193 -21.67 18.75 21.19
C PRO A 193 -20.92 17.43 21.41
N TYR A 194 -21.37 16.32 20.79
CA TYR A 194 -20.86 14.99 21.07
C TYR A 194 -19.39 14.78 20.66
N GLY A 195 -18.97 15.25 19.48
CA GLY A 195 -17.58 15.13 19.04
C GLY A 195 -16.61 15.82 20.00
N VAL A 196 -16.97 17.02 20.45
CA VAL A 196 -16.18 17.79 21.44
C VAL A 196 -16.21 17.14 22.81
N ALA A 197 -17.36 16.59 23.22
CA ALA A 197 -17.48 15.86 24.48
C ALA A 197 -16.55 14.63 24.52
N ASN A 198 -16.36 13.94 23.39
CA ASN A 198 -15.48 12.77 23.29
C ASN A 198 -14.00 13.12 23.53
N MET A 199 -13.55 14.29 23.07
CA MET A 199 -12.18 14.76 23.30
C MET A 199 -11.99 15.26 24.74
N LEU A 200 -12.98 16.00 25.26
CA LEU A 200 -12.96 16.45 26.65
C LEU A 200 -13.00 15.29 27.64
N ILE A 201 -13.81 14.26 27.40
CA ILE A 201 -13.90 13.12 28.34
C ILE A 201 -12.57 12.37 28.41
N LYS A 202 -11.85 12.28 27.28
CA LYS A 202 -10.52 11.70 27.19
C LYS A 202 -9.47 12.52 27.94
N PHE A 203 -9.51 13.85 27.80
CA PHE A 203 -8.69 14.75 28.62
C PHE A 203 -8.94 14.56 30.13
N PHE A 204 -10.21 14.41 30.51
CA PHE A 204 -10.61 14.17 31.89
C PHE A 204 -10.42 12.73 32.37
N GLU A 205 -9.97 11.79 31.54
CA GLU A 205 -9.61 10.42 31.99
C GLU A 205 -8.60 10.48 33.14
N ASN A 206 -7.64 11.39 33.05
CA ASN A 206 -6.71 11.68 34.13
C ASN A 206 -7.38 12.52 35.23
N PRO A 207 -7.49 12.03 36.48
CA PRO A 207 -8.15 12.75 37.57
C PRO A 207 -7.53 14.13 37.88
N GLN A 208 -6.23 14.33 37.61
CA GLN A 208 -5.57 15.62 37.84
C GLN A 208 -6.14 16.74 36.97
N ASN A 209 -6.58 16.40 35.75
CA ASN A 209 -7.13 17.37 34.80
C ASN A 209 -8.52 17.89 35.21
N ARG A 210 -9.19 17.23 36.18
CA ARG A 210 -10.51 17.62 36.69
C ARG A 210 -10.45 18.73 37.73
N HIS A 211 -9.30 18.89 38.38
CA HIS A 211 -9.16 19.82 39.50
C HIS A 211 -9.45 21.26 39.05
N GLY A 212 -10.46 21.89 39.65
CA GLY A 212 -10.90 23.24 39.31
C GLY A 212 -11.73 23.33 38.02
N ARG A 213 -12.15 22.19 37.45
CA ARG A 213 -12.94 22.08 36.21
C ARG A 213 -14.12 21.11 36.35
N GLU A 214 -14.61 20.91 37.57
CA GLU A 214 -15.64 19.93 37.90
C GLU A 214 -16.95 20.17 37.12
N ASP A 215 -17.32 21.43 36.90
CA ASP A 215 -18.52 21.80 36.15
C ASP A 215 -18.43 21.43 34.67
N LEU A 216 -17.26 21.65 34.04
CA LEU A 216 -17.03 21.29 32.63
C LEU A 216 -17.02 19.77 32.48
N PHE A 217 -16.30 19.06 33.37
CA PHE A 217 -16.28 17.60 33.40
C PHE A 217 -17.69 17.01 33.54
N ASN A 218 -18.50 17.48 34.49
CA ASN A 218 -19.85 16.97 34.71
C ASN A 218 -20.75 17.19 33.48
N LYS A 219 -20.63 18.34 32.80
CA LYS A 219 -21.37 18.60 31.54
C LYS A 219 -20.92 17.68 30.42
N THR A 220 -19.61 17.52 30.24
CA THR A 220 -19.03 16.60 29.25
C THR A 220 -19.51 15.18 29.48
N LEU A 221 -19.39 14.66 30.71
CA LEU A 221 -19.81 13.31 31.05
C LEU A 221 -21.31 13.12 30.80
N ALA A 222 -22.15 14.10 31.12
CA ALA A 222 -23.59 14.02 30.86
C ALA A 222 -23.90 13.88 29.35
N VAL A 223 -23.22 14.63 28.49
CA VAL A 223 -23.37 14.54 27.03
C VAL A 223 -22.95 13.16 26.52
N VAL A 224 -21.78 12.67 26.92
CA VAL A 224 -21.28 11.34 26.48
C VAL A 224 -22.21 10.23 26.97
N VAL A 225 -22.65 10.28 28.22
CA VAL A 225 -23.58 9.29 28.80
C VAL A 225 -24.92 9.29 28.09
N GLN A 226 -25.45 10.47 27.76
CA GLN A 226 -26.73 10.60 27.05
C GLN A 226 -26.65 9.99 25.65
N GLU A 227 -25.57 10.23 24.92
CA GLU A 227 -25.43 9.76 23.55
C GLU A 227 -25.12 8.25 23.49
N GLU A 228 -24.11 7.76 24.23
CA GLU A 228 -23.63 6.38 24.13
C GLU A 228 -24.57 5.34 24.76
N LEU A 229 -25.35 5.74 25.77
CA LEU A 229 -26.33 4.84 26.41
C LEU A 229 -27.75 5.03 25.87
N SER A 230 -27.94 5.82 24.81
CA SER A 230 -29.23 5.88 24.11
C SER A 230 -29.52 4.55 23.39
N THR A 231 -30.81 4.27 23.17
CA THR A 231 -31.26 3.02 22.56
C THR A 231 -30.97 2.93 21.06
N ASP A 232 -30.86 4.08 20.39
CA ASP A 232 -30.72 4.17 18.93
C ASP A 232 -29.27 4.45 18.48
N SER A 233 -28.33 4.65 19.42
CA SER A 233 -26.93 4.92 19.09
C SER A 233 -26.07 3.66 18.99
N ILE A 234 -25.11 3.74 18.07
CA ILE A 234 -23.98 2.82 17.97
C ILE A 234 -23.00 3.17 19.09
N PHE A 235 -22.67 2.19 19.94
CA PHE A 235 -21.73 2.38 21.04
C PHE A 235 -20.33 2.73 20.49
N SER A 236 -19.80 3.89 20.86
CA SER A 236 -18.59 4.48 20.25
C SER A 236 -17.33 4.37 21.12
N GLU A 237 -17.39 3.59 22.21
CA GLU A 237 -16.27 3.22 23.08
C GLU A 237 -15.73 4.34 24.00
N PHE A 238 -16.13 5.61 23.84
CA PHE A 238 -15.55 6.72 24.63
C PHE A 238 -15.91 6.63 26.11
N LEU A 239 -17.15 6.22 26.42
CA LEU A 239 -17.55 6.02 27.80
C LEU A 239 -16.81 4.83 28.42
N LEU A 240 -16.54 3.78 27.64
CA LEU A 240 -15.70 2.65 28.04
C LEU A 240 -14.25 3.10 28.31
N ASP A 241 -13.68 3.90 27.41
CA ASP A 241 -12.33 4.45 27.54
C ASP A 241 -12.17 5.29 28.81
N PHE A 242 -13.25 5.96 29.23
CA PHE A 242 -13.28 6.66 30.52
C PHE A 242 -13.38 5.70 31.71
N ILE A 243 -14.33 4.77 31.72
CA ILE A 243 -14.60 3.93 32.91
C ILE A 243 -13.62 2.76 33.08
N LYS A 244 -12.84 2.38 32.05
CA LYS A 244 -11.86 1.29 32.17
C LYS A 244 -10.77 1.60 33.21
N PHE A 245 -10.50 2.88 33.49
CA PHE A 245 -9.61 3.29 34.57
C PHE A 245 -10.30 3.16 35.94
N PRO A 246 -9.75 2.38 36.91
CA PRO A 246 -10.40 2.15 38.21
C PRO A 246 -10.70 3.42 39.00
N GLU A 247 -9.87 4.47 38.88
CA GLU A 247 -10.08 5.76 39.56
C GLU A 247 -11.37 6.46 39.12
N ASN A 248 -11.83 6.16 37.90
CA ASN A 248 -13.01 6.79 37.27
C ASN A 248 -14.31 6.09 37.63
N GLN A 249 -14.21 4.92 38.29
CA GLN A 249 -15.35 4.13 38.75
C GLN A 249 -15.80 4.51 40.16
N VAL A 250 -14.97 5.25 40.91
CA VAL A 250 -15.28 5.66 42.28
C VAL A 250 -16.54 6.51 42.30
N GLY A 251 -17.60 6.00 42.94
CA GLY A 251 -18.91 6.65 43.00
C GLY A 251 -19.76 6.51 41.73
N GLN A 252 -19.30 5.78 40.71
CA GLN A 252 -19.96 5.60 39.41
C GLN A 252 -20.38 4.15 39.13
N LYS A 253 -20.66 3.36 40.18
CA LYS A 253 -20.96 1.92 40.05
C LYS A 253 -22.11 1.63 39.08
N ASP A 254 -23.19 2.40 39.16
CA ASP A 254 -24.37 2.22 38.29
C ASP A 254 -24.05 2.53 36.83
N LEU A 255 -23.18 3.51 36.57
CA LEU A 255 -22.73 3.86 35.21
C LEU A 255 -21.90 2.71 34.61
N VAL A 256 -20.99 2.14 35.38
CA VAL A 256 -20.17 0.99 34.96
C VAL A 256 -21.08 -0.19 34.56
N GLU A 257 -22.03 -0.56 35.41
CA GLU A 257 -22.94 -1.68 35.12
C GLU A 257 -23.80 -1.42 33.86
N ARG A 258 -24.25 -0.18 33.64
CA ARG A 258 -24.99 0.18 32.41
C ARG A 258 -24.14 0.06 31.16
N VAL A 259 -22.88 0.47 31.20
CA VAL A 259 -21.94 0.34 30.08
C VAL A 259 -21.65 -1.13 29.80
N LEU A 260 -21.36 -1.93 30.83
CA LEU A 260 -21.12 -3.37 30.67
C LEU A 260 -22.35 -4.10 30.12
N ALA A 261 -23.57 -3.69 30.52
CA ALA A 261 -24.80 -4.24 29.96
C ALA A 261 -24.99 -3.89 28.48
N LYS A 262 -24.67 -2.65 28.08
CA LYS A 262 -24.66 -2.24 26.66
C LYS A 262 -23.65 -3.05 25.86
N ILE A 263 -22.42 -3.20 26.36
CA ILE A 263 -21.37 -4.04 25.75
C ILE A 263 -21.83 -5.50 25.61
N ALA A 264 -22.49 -6.06 26.62
CA ALA A 264 -22.98 -7.44 26.58
C ALA A 264 -24.05 -7.67 25.50
N ALA A 265 -24.79 -6.63 25.11
CA ALA A 265 -25.81 -6.65 24.06
C ALA A 265 -25.23 -6.42 22.64
N GLU A 266 -23.96 -6.06 22.52
CA GLU A 266 -23.29 -5.88 21.24
C GLU A 266 -23.05 -7.22 20.51
N ARG A 267 -22.79 -7.14 19.20
CA ARG A 267 -22.38 -8.32 18.40
C ARG A 267 -21.10 -8.92 18.97
N ASP A 268 -20.94 -10.25 18.83
CA ASP A 268 -19.86 -11.02 19.46
C ASP A 268 -18.47 -10.38 19.31
N ARG A 269 -18.12 -9.89 18.11
CA ARG A 269 -16.85 -9.19 17.85
C ARG A 269 -16.65 -7.95 18.73
N TYR A 270 -17.60 -7.03 18.73
CA TYR A 270 -17.50 -5.76 19.47
C TYR A 270 -17.55 -6.01 20.97
N ARG A 271 -18.43 -6.92 21.40
CA ARG A 271 -18.52 -7.37 22.79
C ARG A 271 -17.16 -7.83 23.32
N ARG A 272 -16.46 -8.68 22.56
CA ARG A 272 -15.14 -9.21 22.93
C ARG A 272 -14.08 -8.11 23.03
N LYS A 273 -13.95 -7.28 22.00
CA LYS A 273 -13.03 -6.12 21.98
C LYS A 273 -13.23 -5.25 23.23
N TYR A 274 -14.47 -4.89 23.53
CA TYR A 274 -14.80 -3.97 24.62
C TYR A 274 -14.58 -4.57 26.01
N PHE A 275 -14.92 -5.85 26.20
CA PHE A 275 -14.58 -6.52 27.45
C PHE A 275 -13.08 -6.65 27.65
N LEU A 276 -12.29 -6.96 26.60
CA LEU A 276 -10.84 -6.99 26.71
C LEU A 276 -10.26 -5.61 27.06
N ALA A 277 -10.75 -4.54 26.42
CA ALA A 277 -10.35 -3.17 26.74
C ALA A 277 -10.68 -2.80 28.20
N PHE A 278 -11.83 -3.23 28.73
CA PHE A 278 -12.19 -3.03 30.14
C PHE A 278 -11.29 -3.85 31.08
N PHE A 279 -11.08 -5.13 30.81
CA PHE A 279 -10.28 -6.02 31.65
C PHE A 279 -8.77 -5.84 31.50
N ARG A 280 -8.32 -4.95 30.61
CA ARG A 280 -6.92 -4.52 30.50
C ARG A 280 -6.36 -4.10 31.86
N PHE A 281 -7.17 -3.46 32.70
CA PHE A 281 -6.80 -3.13 34.08
C PHE A 281 -7.17 -4.28 35.04
N PRO A 282 -6.19 -4.87 35.77
CA PRO A 282 -6.44 -6.04 36.63
C PRO A 282 -7.53 -5.85 37.68
N GLU A 283 -7.70 -4.64 38.20
CA GLU A 283 -8.71 -4.28 39.21
C GLU A 283 -10.13 -4.56 38.72
N ASN A 284 -10.38 -4.40 37.41
CA ASN A 284 -11.69 -4.61 36.80
C ASN A 284 -12.11 -6.07 36.73
N ARG A 285 -11.17 -6.99 36.95
CA ARG A 285 -11.40 -8.45 36.95
C ARG A 285 -11.97 -8.93 38.27
N ILE A 286 -11.77 -8.19 39.36
CA ILE A 286 -12.21 -8.57 40.70
C ILE A 286 -13.74 -8.69 40.72
N GLY A 287 -14.25 -9.87 41.05
CA GLY A 287 -15.68 -10.19 41.03
C GLY A 287 -16.26 -10.43 39.62
N ARG A 288 -15.42 -10.47 38.57
CA ARG A 288 -15.79 -10.74 37.17
C ARG A 288 -14.84 -11.74 36.51
N GLU A 289 -14.18 -12.58 37.31
CA GLU A 289 -13.11 -13.48 36.88
C GLU A 289 -13.58 -14.47 35.80
N GLU A 290 -14.78 -15.03 35.95
CA GLU A 290 -15.36 -15.97 34.97
C GLU A 290 -15.71 -15.29 33.63
N GLN A 291 -16.13 -14.02 33.67
CA GLN A 291 -16.43 -13.26 32.46
C GLN A 291 -15.16 -12.91 31.70
N PHE A 292 -14.13 -12.43 32.42
CA PHE A 292 -12.81 -12.21 31.85
C PHE A 292 -12.23 -13.48 31.25
N LYS A 293 -12.23 -14.58 32.02
CA LYS A 293 -11.70 -15.88 31.58
C LYS A 293 -12.34 -16.32 30.26
N ARG A 294 -13.67 -16.25 30.17
CA ARG A 294 -14.40 -16.62 28.95
C ARG A 294 -13.99 -15.77 27.74
N VAL A 295 -13.97 -14.44 27.89
CA VAL A 295 -13.64 -13.52 26.78
C VAL A 295 -12.17 -13.68 26.35
N PHE A 296 -11.26 -13.83 27.31
CA PHE A 296 -9.85 -14.03 27.03
C PHE A 296 -9.57 -15.38 26.37
N GLU A 297 -10.17 -16.47 26.87
CA GLU A 297 -10.05 -17.81 26.26
C GLU A 297 -10.63 -17.84 24.84
N GLU A 298 -11.75 -17.17 24.59
CA GLU A 298 -12.33 -17.02 23.25
C GLU A 298 -11.35 -16.31 22.29
N SER A 299 -10.81 -15.16 22.69
CA SER A 299 -9.81 -14.44 21.89
C SER A 299 -8.54 -15.25 21.68
N HIS A 300 -8.07 -15.91 22.73
CA HIS A 300 -6.88 -16.76 22.69
C HIS A 300 -7.04 -17.89 21.67
N ASP A 301 -8.14 -18.64 21.71
CA ASP A 301 -8.43 -19.73 20.79
C ASP A 301 -8.54 -19.23 19.33
N LEU A 302 -9.15 -18.07 19.11
CA LEU A 302 -9.25 -17.44 17.79
C LEU A 302 -7.87 -17.03 17.25
N VAL A 303 -7.02 -16.43 18.08
CA VAL A 303 -5.64 -16.10 17.71
C VAL A 303 -4.83 -17.36 17.42
N LEU A 304 -5.05 -18.44 18.18
CA LEU A 304 -4.40 -19.71 17.90
C LEU A 304 -4.77 -20.26 16.53
N ARG A 305 -5.99 -20.02 16.05
CA ARG A 305 -6.51 -20.34 14.71
C ARG A 305 -6.13 -19.31 13.63
N GLY A 306 -5.44 -18.23 13.98
CA GLY A 306 -4.97 -17.21 13.03
C GLY A 306 -5.96 -16.07 12.76
N ASP A 307 -6.98 -15.88 13.60
CA ASP A 307 -7.90 -14.76 13.49
C ASP A 307 -7.18 -13.42 13.78
N ARG A 308 -7.20 -12.52 12.79
CA ARG A 308 -6.48 -11.23 12.86
C ARG A 308 -7.22 -10.18 13.69
N GLU A 309 -8.54 -10.27 13.78
CA GLU A 309 -9.35 -9.34 14.57
C GLU A 309 -9.15 -9.63 16.06
N ALA A 310 -9.25 -10.90 16.46
CA ALA A 310 -8.94 -11.31 17.82
C ALA A 310 -7.48 -11.02 18.19
N ALA A 311 -6.55 -11.10 17.22
CA ALA A 311 -5.15 -10.72 17.44
C ALA A 311 -5.01 -9.22 17.73
N ALA A 312 -5.72 -8.35 17.00
CA ALA A 312 -5.74 -6.93 17.27
C ALA A 312 -6.31 -6.61 18.66
N ASP A 313 -7.42 -7.25 19.03
CA ASP A 313 -8.04 -7.10 20.36
C ASP A 313 -7.07 -7.50 21.49
N LEU A 314 -6.32 -8.61 21.32
CA LEU A 314 -5.31 -9.04 22.29
C LEU A 314 -4.09 -8.13 22.32
N VAL A 315 -3.61 -7.64 21.17
CA VAL A 315 -2.50 -6.66 21.14
C VAL A 315 -2.85 -5.42 21.94
N GLU A 316 -4.08 -4.90 21.80
CA GLU A 316 -4.56 -3.76 22.60
C GLU A 316 -4.61 -4.09 24.10
N TYR A 317 -5.09 -5.28 24.48
CA TYR A 317 -5.09 -5.77 25.86
C TYR A 317 -3.68 -5.88 26.46
N PHE A 318 -2.70 -6.33 25.65
CA PHE A 318 -1.30 -6.47 26.05
C PHE A 318 -0.53 -5.15 26.09
N THR A 319 -1.15 -4.02 25.75
CA THR A 319 -0.50 -2.71 25.89
C THR A 319 -0.02 -2.46 27.33
N GLU A 320 -0.71 -3.01 28.34
CA GLU A 320 -0.18 -3.06 29.71
C GLU A 320 0.87 -4.17 29.86
N PRO A 321 2.13 -3.84 30.21
CA PRO A 321 3.20 -4.84 30.33
C PRO A 321 2.91 -5.93 31.36
N SER A 322 2.15 -5.62 32.42
CA SER A 322 1.74 -6.59 33.44
C SER A 322 0.86 -7.71 32.88
N ASN A 323 0.11 -7.45 31.81
CA ASN A 323 -0.73 -8.45 31.15
C ASN A 323 0.05 -9.41 30.27
N GLN A 324 1.31 -9.10 29.93
CA GLN A 324 2.15 -9.92 29.06
C GLN A 324 2.81 -11.08 29.81
N VAL A 325 2.94 -10.97 31.14
CA VAL A 325 3.64 -11.94 31.98
C VAL A 325 2.98 -13.31 31.88
N GLY A 326 3.73 -14.30 31.39
CA GLY A 326 3.23 -15.67 31.16
C GLY A 326 2.48 -15.87 29.85
N TYR A 327 2.40 -14.84 28.99
CA TYR A 327 1.77 -14.86 27.67
C TYR A 327 2.70 -14.32 26.56
N GLU A 328 4.01 -14.32 26.78
CA GLU A 328 5.00 -13.71 25.89
C GLU A 328 4.90 -14.24 24.45
N ASP A 329 4.77 -15.55 24.29
CA ASP A 329 4.62 -16.21 22.99
C ASP A 329 3.31 -15.81 22.28
N LEU A 330 2.23 -15.61 23.05
CA LEU A 330 0.93 -15.18 22.53
C LEU A 330 0.98 -13.73 22.06
N VAL A 331 1.67 -12.85 22.80
CA VAL A 331 1.89 -11.45 22.40
C VAL A 331 2.60 -11.39 21.05
N ASP A 332 3.71 -12.12 20.90
CA ASP A 332 4.47 -12.14 19.65
C ASP A 332 3.64 -12.71 18.50
N LYS A 333 2.89 -13.79 18.74
CA LYS A 333 1.97 -14.36 17.75
C LYS A 333 0.90 -13.36 17.32
N ALA A 334 0.31 -12.64 18.27
CA ALA A 334 -0.70 -11.63 17.98
C ALA A 334 -0.11 -10.46 17.18
N ILE A 335 1.06 -9.92 17.56
CA ILE A 335 1.78 -8.89 16.80
C ILE A 335 2.08 -9.36 15.37
N LEU A 336 2.56 -10.59 15.18
CA LEU A 336 2.84 -11.17 13.86
C LEU A 336 1.57 -11.26 13.00
N LEU A 337 0.44 -11.64 13.58
CA LEU A 337 -0.83 -11.72 12.86
C LEU A 337 -1.37 -10.33 12.48
N VAL A 338 -1.24 -9.36 13.37
CA VAL A 338 -1.66 -7.96 13.12
C VAL A 338 -0.76 -7.30 12.10
N ALA A 339 0.55 -7.56 12.13
CA ALA A 339 1.52 -7.01 11.17
C ALA A 339 1.31 -7.49 9.72
N LYS A 340 0.53 -8.56 9.50
CA LYS A 340 0.11 -9.03 8.16
C LYS A 340 -0.97 -8.17 7.52
N ASP A 341 -1.51 -7.19 8.25
CA ASP A 341 -2.58 -6.32 7.77
C ASP A 341 -2.30 -4.87 8.16
N LYS A 342 -1.87 -4.07 7.19
CA LYS A 342 -1.59 -2.63 7.40
C LYS A 342 -2.80 -1.85 7.92
N TYR A 343 -4.03 -2.30 7.65
CA TYR A 343 -5.23 -1.64 8.17
C TYR A 343 -5.41 -1.85 9.68
N LYS A 344 -4.60 -2.72 10.29
CA LYS A 344 -4.56 -2.98 11.74
C LYS A 344 -3.36 -2.37 12.43
N TYR A 345 -2.57 -1.56 11.72
CA TYR A 345 -1.40 -0.90 12.33
C TYR A 345 -1.79 0.07 13.44
N THR A 346 -3.03 0.55 13.50
CA THR A 346 -3.53 1.33 14.65
C THR A 346 -3.32 0.58 15.96
N SER A 347 -3.75 -0.69 16.07
CA SER A 347 -3.59 -1.50 17.29
C SER A 347 -2.12 -1.73 17.66
N LEU A 348 -1.24 -1.87 16.66
CA LEU A 348 0.22 -1.95 16.88
C LEU A 348 0.79 -0.63 17.40
N LEU A 349 0.38 0.49 16.81
CA LEU A 349 0.84 1.81 17.24
C LEU A 349 0.35 2.12 18.66
N GLU A 350 -0.85 1.69 19.02
CA GLU A 350 -1.35 1.76 20.40
C GLU A 350 -0.53 0.91 21.36
N PHE A 351 -0.23 -0.33 20.98
CA PHE A 351 0.63 -1.20 21.77
C PHE A 351 2.01 -0.57 22.01
N PHE A 352 2.62 0.01 20.98
CA PHE A 352 3.92 0.68 21.06
C PHE A 352 3.89 2.09 21.64
N SER A 353 2.70 2.67 21.84
CA SER A 353 2.57 3.95 22.55
C SER A 353 3.02 3.83 24.01
N ASN A 354 2.96 2.63 24.60
CA ASN A 354 3.68 2.35 25.83
C ASN A 354 5.16 2.07 25.50
N PRO A 355 6.11 2.91 25.98
CA PRO A 355 7.53 2.79 25.62
C PRO A 355 8.16 1.48 26.08
N HIS A 356 7.58 0.78 27.07
CA HIS A 356 8.06 -0.53 27.50
C HIS A 356 7.81 -1.64 26.49
N ASN A 357 6.88 -1.44 25.55
CA ASN A 357 6.49 -2.44 24.55
C ASN A 357 7.33 -2.38 23.26
N ALA A 358 7.92 -1.21 22.99
CA ALA A 358 8.91 -1.01 21.94
C ALA A 358 10.28 -0.80 22.59
N PRO A 359 11.04 -1.83 22.97
CA PRO A 359 12.39 -1.63 23.50
C PRO A 359 13.38 -1.21 22.39
N GLU A 360 14.41 -0.43 22.72
CA GLU A 360 15.52 -0.17 21.80
C GLU A 360 16.24 -1.47 21.46
N ALA A 361 16.51 -1.69 20.18
CA ALA A 361 17.30 -2.82 19.71
C ALA A 361 18.78 -2.43 19.73
N LYS A 362 19.63 -3.25 20.36
CA LYS A 362 21.09 -3.02 20.33
C LYS A 362 21.77 -3.38 19.00
N LEU A 363 20.98 -3.78 17.99
CA LEU A 363 21.49 -4.25 16.71
C LEU A 363 21.92 -3.08 15.78
N PRO A 364 22.83 -3.33 14.82
CA PRO A 364 23.40 -2.29 13.97
C PRO A 364 22.35 -1.54 13.14
N VAL A 365 22.46 -0.21 13.07
CA VAL A 365 21.63 0.67 12.21
C VAL A 365 21.64 0.21 10.74
N SER A 366 22.74 -0.38 10.28
CA SER A 366 22.90 -0.90 8.92
C SER A 366 21.91 -2.03 8.58
N LEU A 367 21.51 -2.86 9.54
CA LEU A 367 20.52 -3.93 9.32
C LEU A 367 19.13 -3.34 9.10
N LYS A 368 18.77 -2.30 9.86
CA LYS A 368 17.50 -1.57 9.70
C LYS A 368 17.41 -0.96 8.30
N GLU A 369 18.43 -0.22 7.89
CA GLU A 369 18.49 0.42 6.57
C GLU A 369 18.41 -0.60 5.44
N LYS A 370 19.09 -1.73 5.60
CA LYS A 370 19.05 -2.83 4.63
C LYS A 370 17.65 -3.41 4.48
N ILE A 371 16.99 -3.76 5.57
CA ILE A 371 15.60 -4.27 5.55
C ILE A 371 14.67 -3.24 4.91
N ARG A 372 14.78 -1.96 5.29
CA ARG A 372 14.00 -0.86 4.68
C ARG A 372 14.25 -0.76 3.19
N SER A 373 15.51 -0.86 2.75
CA SER A 373 15.87 -0.82 1.33
C SER A 373 15.29 -2.00 0.54
N THR A 374 15.26 -3.21 1.12
CA THR A 374 14.63 -4.39 0.52
C THR A 374 13.13 -4.17 0.34
N LEU A 375 12.43 -3.66 1.36
CA LEU A 375 10.99 -3.41 1.29
C LEU A 375 10.62 -2.34 0.27
N LYS A 376 11.43 -1.26 0.16
CA LYS A 376 11.23 -0.20 -0.84
C LYS A 376 11.37 -0.71 -2.29
N ARG A 377 12.14 -1.77 -2.52
CA ARG A 377 12.34 -2.38 -3.85
C ARG A 377 11.18 -3.29 -4.27
N ILE A 378 10.37 -3.76 -3.32
CA ILE A 378 9.15 -4.51 -3.63
C ILE A 378 8.08 -3.50 -4.07
N SER A 379 7.79 -3.47 -5.36
CA SER A 379 6.79 -2.57 -5.98
C SER A 379 5.35 -2.96 -5.67
N ASP A 380 5.09 -4.25 -5.43
CA ASP A 380 3.77 -4.75 -5.03
C ASP A 380 3.58 -4.61 -3.51
N ASN A 381 2.70 -3.71 -3.09
CA ASN A 381 2.41 -3.47 -1.67
C ASN A 381 1.92 -4.72 -0.93
N ARG A 382 1.18 -5.64 -1.57
CA ARG A 382 0.74 -6.88 -0.92
C ARG A 382 1.92 -7.81 -0.64
N LEU A 383 2.82 -7.91 -1.62
CA LEU A 383 4.03 -8.70 -1.45
C LEU A 383 4.95 -8.12 -0.36
N ARG A 384 4.93 -6.79 -0.19
CA ARG A 384 5.64 -6.12 0.90
C ARG A 384 5.11 -6.55 2.26
N ASP A 385 3.79 -6.54 2.45
CA ASP A 385 3.13 -6.97 3.69
C ASP A 385 3.43 -8.45 3.99
N ASP A 386 3.32 -9.31 2.97
CA ASP A 386 3.67 -10.73 3.07
C ASP A 386 5.15 -10.93 3.46
N TYR A 387 6.04 -10.10 2.93
CA TYR A 387 7.47 -10.19 3.24
C TYR A 387 7.80 -9.67 4.66
N VAL A 388 7.07 -8.67 5.18
CA VAL A 388 7.19 -8.24 6.58
C VAL A 388 6.86 -9.40 7.52
N SER A 389 5.86 -10.22 7.18
CA SER A 389 5.56 -11.46 7.92
C SER A 389 6.71 -12.46 7.88
N ILE A 390 7.34 -12.67 6.71
CA ILE A 390 8.52 -13.54 6.59
C ILE A 390 9.67 -13.03 7.46
N LEU A 391 9.94 -11.73 7.45
CA LEU A 391 10.96 -11.13 8.30
C LEU A 391 10.62 -11.28 9.79
N GLY A 392 9.34 -11.16 10.15
CA GLY A 392 8.87 -11.42 11.50
C GLY A 392 9.17 -12.84 11.94
N ALA A 393 8.70 -13.83 11.19
CA ALA A 393 9.03 -15.24 11.44
C ALA A 393 10.54 -15.48 11.50
N PHE A 394 11.31 -14.80 10.65
CA PHE A 394 12.76 -14.90 10.61
C PHE A 394 13.41 -14.38 11.91
N LEU A 395 12.97 -13.22 12.40
CA LEU A 395 13.53 -12.58 13.57
C LEU A 395 13.05 -13.23 14.87
N THR A 396 11.79 -13.66 14.96
CA THR A 396 11.22 -14.19 16.22
C THR A 396 11.65 -15.63 16.51
N ASP A 397 12.08 -16.42 15.51
CA ASP A 397 12.58 -17.77 15.75
C ASP A 397 14.09 -17.73 16.09
N PRO A 398 14.49 -18.19 17.30
CA PRO A 398 15.88 -18.21 17.71
C PRO A 398 16.77 -19.17 16.88
N ASN A 399 16.17 -20.11 16.14
CA ASN A 399 16.89 -21.05 15.30
C ASN A 399 17.27 -20.49 13.92
N ASN A 400 16.69 -19.34 13.53
CA ASN A 400 16.97 -18.71 12.25
C ASN A 400 18.31 -17.93 12.30
N PRO A 401 19.16 -18.00 11.25
CA PRO A 401 20.48 -17.39 11.27
C PRO A 401 20.42 -15.89 10.91
N LEU A 402 20.61 -14.99 11.88
CA LEU A 402 20.70 -13.54 11.65
C LEU A 402 21.84 -13.17 10.71
N SER A 403 22.92 -13.97 10.70
CA SER A 403 24.01 -13.79 9.74
C SER A 403 23.53 -13.80 8.29
N LEU A 404 22.41 -14.49 7.97
CA LEU A 404 21.78 -14.41 6.66
C LEU A 404 21.26 -13.00 6.37
N LEU A 405 20.56 -12.37 7.32
CA LEU A 405 20.05 -11.01 7.14
C LEU A 405 21.17 -9.97 7.06
N ILE A 406 22.33 -10.23 7.66
CA ILE A 406 23.45 -9.29 7.74
C ILE A 406 24.38 -9.40 6.53
N LEU A 407 24.80 -10.62 6.19
CA LEU A 407 25.86 -10.85 5.21
C LEU A 407 25.37 -10.81 3.75
N GLU A 408 24.09 -11.07 3.50
CA GLU A 408 23.54 -11.14 2.13
C GLU A 408 23.35 -9.77 1.48
N LYS A 409 22.95 -9.69 0.21
CA LYS A 409 22.55 -8.39 -0.39
C LYS A 409 21.07 -8.14 -0.18
N ALA A 410 20.67 -6.86 -0.16
CA ALA A 410 19.27 -6.45 -0.03
C ALA A 410 18.36 -7.09 -1.09
N ASP A 411 18.86 -7.28 -2.32
CA ASP A 411 18.14 -7.92 -3.44
C ASP A 411 17.94 -9.44 -3.27
N ASP A 412 18.88 -10.10 -2.57
CA ASP A 412 18.84 -11.54 -2.38
C ASP A 412 17.98 -11.94 -1.15
N LEU A 413 17.76 -11.00 -0.22
CA LEU A 413 17.04 -11.29 1.03
C LEU A 413 15.63 -11.86 0.81
N PRO A 414 14.78 -11.36 -0.10
CA PRO A 414 13.45 -11.90 -0.31
C PRO A 414 13.42 -13.40 -0.60
N ILE A 415 14.25 -13.86 -1.54
CA ILE A 415 14.31 -15.27 -1.92
C ILE A 415 15.04 -16.12 -0.88
N LEU A 416 16.12 -15.60 -0.27
CA LEU A 416 16.91 -16.36 0.69
C LEU A 416 16.20 -16.53 2.04
N ALA A 417 15.59 -15.47 2.57
CA ALA A 417 14.86 -15.54 3.83
C ALA A 417 13.60 -16.41 3.69
N ALA A 418 12.80 -16.19 2.63
CA ALA A 418 11.62 -17.02 2.38
C ALA A 418 12.01 -18.49 2.07
N GLY A 419 13.08 -18.70 1.31
CA GLY A 419 13.61 -20.03 1.02
C GLY A 419 14.08 -20.76 2.28
N PHE A 420 14.74 -20.06 3.20
CA PHE A 420 15.12 -20.62 4.49
C PHE A 420 13.89 -21.04 5.31
N ILE A 421 12.87 -20.18 5.40
CA ILE A 421 11.59 -20.52 6.08
C ILE A 421 10.92 -21.72 5.43
N LEU A 422 10.99 -21.88 4.11
CA LEU A 422 10.52 -23.05 3.38
C LEU A 422 11.31 -24.34 3.68
N GLY A 423 12.44 -24.26 4.38
CA GLY A 423 13.33 -25.39 4.68
C GLY A 423 14.35 -25.67 3.57
N ILE A 424 14.60 -24.71 2.68
CA ILE A 424 15.60 -24.81 1.61
C ILE A 424 16.90 -24.15 2.08
N ASP A 425 18.02 -24.86 1.94
CA ASP A 425 19.34 -24.35 2.27
C ASP A 425 19.72 -23.13 1.39
N PRO A 426 20.08 -21.96 1.97
CA PRO A 426 20.47 -20.77 1.23
C PRO A 426 21.62 -20.99 0.23
N LEU A 427 22.56 -21.90 0.52
CA LEU A 427 23.63 -22.23 -0.42
C LEU A 427 23.15 -23.02 -1.63
N VAL A 428 22.09 -23.82 -1.46
CA VAL A 428 21.43 -24.47 -2.61
C VAL A 428 20.79 -23.42 -3.50
N ILE A 429 20.09 -22.43 -2.91
CA ILE A 429 19.49 -21.32 -3.68
C ILE A 429 20.57 -20.54 -4.43
N LYS A 430 21.67 -20.20 -3.76
CA LYS A 430 22.82 -19.52 -4.39
C LYS A 430 23.47 -20.34 -5.50
N SER A 431 23.51 -21.66 -5.36
CA SER A 431 24.07 -22.55 -6.38
C SER A 431 23.28 -22.55 -7.70
N TRP A 432 22.01 -22.12 -7.68
CA TRP A 432 21.21 -21.94 -8.90
C TRP A 432 21.72 -20.80 -9.78
N ASN A 433 22.55 -19.90 -9.24
CA ASN A 433 23.13 -18.77 -9.96
C ASN A 433 22.08 -17.99 -10.78
N LEU A 434 20.94 -17.70 -10.11
CA LEU A 434 19.80 -17.05 -10.73
C LEU A 434 20.19 -15.65 -11.23
N THR A 435 19.70 -15.29 -12.41
CA THR A 435 19.77 -13.89 -12.87
C THR A 435 18.82 -13.01 -12.05
N ASN A 436 19.02 -11.70 -12.04
CA ASN A 436 18.11 -10.75 -11.35
C ASN A 436 16.65 -10.97 -11.78
N GLN A 437 16.40 -11.16 -13.09
CA GLN A 437 15.06 -11.43 -13.62
C GLN A 437 14.46 -12.75 -13.09
N GLN A 438 15.28 -13.78 -12.92
CA GLN A 438 14.85 -15.06 -12.35
C GLN A 438 14.57 -14.93 -10.84
N GLN A 439 15.35 -14.15 -10.12
CA GLN A 439 15.11 -13.84 -8.71
C GLN A 439 13.81 -13.04 -8.52
N GLU A 440 13.58 -12.01 -9.34
CA GLU A 440 12.32 -11.23 -9.34
C GLU A 440 11.12 -12.12 -9.64
N THR A 441 11.29 -13.14 -10.47
CA THR A 441 10.25 -14.12 -10.78
C THR A 441 9.95 -15.05 -9.61
N LEU A 442 10.98 -15.53 -8.90
CA LEU A 442 10.85 -16.53 -7.84
C LEU A 442 10.53 -15.94 -6.48
N SER A 443 11.01 -14.73 -6.17
CA SER A 443 10.82 -14.10 -4.85
C SER A 443 9.34 -14.04 -4.45
N PRO A 444 8.39 -13.61 -5.32
CA PRO A 444 6.98 -13.60 -4.97
C PRO A 444 6.41 -14.99 -4.68
N VAL A 445 6.88 -16.00 -5.44
CA VAL A 445 6.47 -17.39 -5.26
C VAL A 445 6.95 -17.92 -3.91
N PHE A 446 8.21 -17.67 -3.58
CA PHE A 446 8.82 -18.11 -2.32
C PHE A 446 8.16 -17.46 -1.12
N VAL A 447 7.94 -16.13 -1.15
CA VAL A 447 7.30 -15.39 -0.06
C VAL A 447 5.89 -15.93 0.22
N ARG A 448 5.09 -16.17 -0.83
CA ARG A 448 3.74 -16.76 -0.65
C ARG A 448 3.78 -18.17 -0.10
N LEU A 449 4.58 -19.05 -0.70
CA LEU A 449 4.70 -20.44 -0.23
C LEU A 449 5.23 -20.49 1.21
N ALA A 450 6.17 -19.62 1.58
CA ALA A 450 6.75 -19.57 2.91
C ALA A 450 5.76 -19.12 3.98
N ASN A 451 4.87 -18.18 3.66
CA ASN A 451 3.82 -17.73 4.56
C ASN A 451 2.75 -18.81 4.79
N GLU A 452 2.41 -19.59 3.77
CA GLU A 452 1.37 -20.63 3.83
C GLU A 452 1.89 -21.98 4.34
N TYR A 453 3.11 -22.37 3.97
CA TYR A 453 3.73 -23.66 4.34
C TYR A 453 5.17 -23.49 4.84
N PRO A 454 5.37 -22.95 6.07
CA PRO A 454 6.67 -22.94 6.71
C PRO A 454 7.24 -24.36 6.79
N GLY A 455 8.48 -24.55 6.34
CA GLY A 455 9.16 -25.84 6.38
C GLY A 455 8.67 -26.87 5.34
N LEU A 456 7.96 -26.46 4.29
CA LEU A 456 7.43 -27.36 3.26
C LEU A 456 8.47 -28.36 2.71
N PHE A 457 9.71 -27.91 2.49
CA PHE A 457 10.81 -28.73 1.97
C PHE A 457 11.81 -29.18 3.05
N LYS A 458 11.46 -29.04 4.33
CA LYS A 458 12.33 -29.45 5.43
C LYS A 458 12.70 -30.93 5.27
N ASN A 459 14.00 -31.21 5.37
CA ASN A 459 14.62 -32.54 5.19
C ASN A 459 14.51 -33.13 3.78
N LEU A 460 14.09 -32.35 2.79
CA LEU A 460 13.99 -32.80 1.40
C LEU A 460 15.27 -32.49 0.63
N ALA A 461 15.87 -33.51 0.04
CA ALA A 461 17.03 -33.42 -0.82
C ALA A 461 16.59 -32.95 -2.20
N LEU A 462 16.60 -31.64 -2.42
CA LEU A 462 16.25 -31.05 -3.70
C LEU A 462 17.38 -31.27 -4.72
N PRO A 463 17.15 -32.02 -5.81
CA PRO A 463 18.19 -32.39 -6.79
C PRO A 463 18.50 -31.26 -7.78
N PHE A 464 18.75 -30.08 -7.23
CA PHE A 464 18.78 -28.83 -7.98
C PHE A 464 20.17 -28.21 -8.06
N ARG A 465 21.22 -29.02 -7.88
CA ARG A 465 22.61 -28.57 -8.04
C ARG A 465 22.97 -28.62 -9.52
N PRO A 466 23.20 -27.48 -10.20
CA PRO A 466 23.63 -27.50 -11.59
C PRO A 466 24.98 -28.22 -11.73
N ARG A 467 25.14 -29.02 -12.79
CA ARG A 467 26.46 -29.47 -13.25
C ARG A 467 27.09 -28.31 -14.02
N VAL A 468 28.40 -28.09 -13.82
CA VAL A 468 29.19 -26.86 -14.05
C VAL A 468 29.07 -26.18 -15.44
N GLU A 469 28.38 -26.77 -16.42
CA GLU A 469 28.20 -26.16 -17.75
C GLU A 469 27.06 -25.13 -17.77
N LEU A 470 27.38 -23.86 -18.03
CA LEU A 470 26.46 -22.70 -18.10
C LEU A 470 25.15 -22.96 -18.88
N LYS A 471 25.20 -23.71 -19.99
CA LYS A 471 24.01 -24.03 -20.80
C LYS A 471 23.05 -24.98 -20.09
N ILE A 472 23.58 -25.91 -19.31
CA ILE A 472 22.78 -26.84 -18.48
C ILE A 472 22.13 -26.07 -17.32
N ILE A 473 22.78 -25.02 -16.80
CA ILE A 473 22.24 -24.17 -15.72
C ILE A 473 20.97 -23.44 -16.16
N GLN A 474 20.91 -22.93 -17.40
CA GLN A 474 19.73 -22.21 -17.89
C GLN A 474 18.50 -23.13 -18.04
N ASP A 475 18.65 -24.26 -18.74
CA ASP A 475 17.58 -25.27 -18.87
C ASP A 475 17.11 -25.79 -17.50
N PHE A 476 18.05 -25.93 -16.56
CA PHE A 476 17.77 -26.32 -15.20
C PHE A 476 16.93 -25.26 -14.46
N ASN A 477 17.35 -23.99 -14.50
CA ASN A 477 16.64 -22.89 -13.84
C ASN A 477 15.23 -22.71 -14.39
N GLU A 478 15.02 -22.90 -15.69
CA GLU A 478 13.67 -22.86 -16.29
C GLU A 478 12.76 -23.94 -15.71
N ARG A 479 13.26 -25.18 -15.56
CA ARG A 479 12.50 -26.28 -14.95
C ARG A 479 12.24 -26.03 -13.47
N LEU A 480 13.21 -25.50 -12.75
CA LEU A 480 13.08 -25.14 -11.34
C LEU A 480 12.00 -24.08 -11.13
N ILE A 481 12.07 -22.99 -11.90
CA ILE A 481 11.09 -21.90 -11.86
C ILE A 481 9.69 -22.43 -12.20
N ARG A 482 9.59 -23.27 -13.23
CA ARG A 482 8.34 -23.93 -13.63
C ARG A 482 7.75 -24.78 -12.51
N TRP A 483 8.58 -25.54 -11.81
CA TRP A 483 8.13 -26.36 -10.70
C TRP A 483 7.60 -25.51 -9.55
N PHE A 484 8.36 -24.52 -9.08
CA PHE A 484 7.89 -23.63 -8.01
C PHE A 484 6.62 -22.86 -8.39
N ARG A 485 6.48 -22.42 -9.65
CA ARG A 485 5.24 -21.83 -10.15
C ARG A 485 4.06 -22.79 -10.10
N THR A 486 4.28 -24.07 -10.37
CA THR A 486 3.24 -25.11 -10.26
C THR A 486 2.81 -25.31 -8.81
N LEU A 487 3.75 -25.30 -7.86
CA LEU A 487 3.43 -25.38 -6.43
C LEU A 487 2.67 -24.15 -5.94
N ASP A 488 3.06 -22.95 -6.38
CA ASP A 488 2.35 -21.70 -6.09
C ASP A 488 0.94 -21.70 -6.69
N LEU A 489 0.78 -22.26 -7.90
CA LEU A 489 -0.54 -22.44 -8.50
C LEU A 489 -1.42 -23.37 -7.66
N LEU A 490 -0.89 -24.53 -7.25
CA LEU A 490 -1.61 -25.46 -6.38
C LEU A 490 -1.99 -24.84 -5.03
N ASN A 491 -1.12 -23.99 -4.48
CA ASN A 491 -1.41 -23.23 -3.28
C ASN A 491 -2.61 -22.28 -3.46
N ARG A 492 -2.76 -21.69 -4.66
CA ARG A 492 -3.86 -20.77 -4.98
C ARG A 492 -5.17 -21.47 -5.35
N VAL A 493 -5.16 -22.79 -5.53
CA VAL A 493 -6.39 -23.56 -5.75
C VAL A 493 -7.16 -23.61 -4.42
N PRO A 494 -8.45 -23.22 -4.39
CA PRO A 494 -9.28 -23.26 -3.19
C PRO A 494 -9.24 -24.61 -2.45
N GLU A 495 -9.38 -24.57 -1.12
CA GLU A 495 -9.19 -25.74 -0.26
C GLU A 495 -10.21 -26.85 -0.56
N GLU A 496 -11.44 -26.46 -0.89
CA GLU A 496 -12.55 -27.33 -1.30
C GLU A 496 -12.21 -28.17 -2.54
N LEU A 497 -11.23 -27.73 -3.32
CA LEU A 497 -10.76 -28.39 -4.55
C LEU A 497 -9.52 -29.26 -4.33
N GLY A 498 -9.00 -29.31 -3.11
CA GLY A 498 -7.91 -30.20 -2.70
C GLY A 498 -6.54 -29.80 -3.23
N GLY A 499 -6.33 -28.53 -3.62
CA GLY A 499 -5.02 -28.02 -4.05
C GLY A 499 -3.93 -28.23 -2.99
N LYS A 500 -4.24 -27.88 -1.74
CA LYS A 500 -3.36 -28.10 -0.58
C LYS A 500 -3.08 -29.58 -0.31
N ALA A 501 -4.09 -30.44 -0.49
CA ALA A 501 -3.94 -31.89 -0.31
C ALA A 501 -3.02 -32.49 -1.38
N LEU A 502 -3.14 -32.03 -2.63
CA LEU A 502 -2.27 -32.45 -3.73
C LEU A 502 -0.83 -31.97 -3.51
N LEU A 503 -0.65 -30.72 -3.10
CA LEU A 503 0.66 -30.18 -2.70
C LEU A 503 1.30 -31.06 -1.61
N SER A 504 0.55 -31.40 -0.57
CA SER A 504 1.04 -32.24 0.54
C SER A 504 1.42 -33.64 0.05
N SER A 505 0.56 -34.28 -0.76
CA SER A 505 0.84 -35.59 -1.35
C SER A 505 2.09 -35.57 -2.23
N HIS A 506 2.29 -34.51 -3.00
CA HIS A 506 3.48 -34.33 -3.83
C HIS A 506 4.76 -34.32 -2.98
N ILE A 507 4.77 -33.56 -1.89
CA ILE A 507 5.91 -33.51 -0.97
C ILE A 507 6.18 -34.88 -0.34
N ASP A 508 5.14 -35.61 0.07
CA ASP A 508 5.30 -36.94 0.67
C ASP A 508 5.83 -37.96 -0.35
N ASN A 509 5.39 -37.89 -1.61
CA ASN A 509 5.93 -38.74 -2.68
C ASN A 509 7.41 -38.45 -2.95
N LEU A 510 7.83 -37.18 -2.90
CA LEU A 510 9.24 -36.81 -3.03
C LEU A 510 10.09 -37.34 -1.85
N LYS A 511 9.56 -37.30 -0.62
CA LYS A 511 10.22 -37.92 0.55
C LYS A 511 10.33 -39.44 0.38
N ALA A 512 9.27 -40.11 -0.07
CA ALA A 512 9.30 -41.55 -0.32
C ALA A 512 10.32 -41.94 -1.41
N LEU A 513 10.48 -41.11 -2.46
CA LEU A 513 11.54 -41.29 -3.46
C LEU A 513 12.93 -41.14 -2.84
N GLN A 514 13.13 -40.14 -1.98
CA GLN A 514 14.39 -39.93 -1.28
C GLN A 514 14.78 -41.14 -0.43
N GLU A 515 13.83 -41.69 0.35
CA GLU A 515 14.02 -42.89 1.16
C GLU A 515 14.33 -44.11 0.29
N LYS A 516 13.56 -44.33 -0.78
CA LYS A 516 13.73 -45.46 -1.71
C LYS A 516 15.13 -45.51 -2.34
N TYR A 517 15.70 -44.35 -2.65
CA TYR A 517 17.01 -44.24 -3.28
C TYR A 517 18.14 -43.93 -2.29
N HIS A 518 17.86 -43.95 -0.97
CA HIS A 518 18.81 -43.63 0.10
C HIS A 518 19.53 -42.29 -0.12
N VAL A 519 18.81 -41.31 -0.65
CA VAL A 519 19.34 -39.98 -0.92
C VAL A 519 19.32 -39.19 0.39
N LEU A 520 20.48 -38.72 0.82
CA LEU A 520 20.60 -37.81 1.95
C LEU A 520 20.50 -36.36 1.46
N PRO A 521 20.06 -35.39 2.31
CA PRO A 521 20.02 -33.96 1.97
C PRO A 521 21.37 -33.34 1.53
N ASN A 522 22.49 -34.05 1.72
CA ASN A 522 23.83 -33.66 1.30
C ASN A 522 24.35 -34.41 0.06
N THR A 523 23.51 -35.19 -0.61
CA THR A 523 23.90 -35.96 -1.80
C THR A 523 24.32 -35.03 -2.94
N LEU A 524 25.54 -35.21 -3.44
CA LEU A 524 26.10 -34.42 -4.56
C LEU A 524 25.69 -34.96 -5.92
N GLN A 525 25.73 -36.27 -6.03
CA GLN A 525 25.46 -36.99 -7.26
C GLN A 525 24.25 -37.84 -7.03
N PHE A 526 23.14 -37.39 -7.60
CA PHE A 526 21.91 -38.13 -7.60
C PHE A 526 22.00 -39.27 -8.60
N SER A 527 21.50 -40.44 -8.23
CA SER A 527 21.36 -41.55 -9.16
C SER A 527 20.40 -41.17 -10.29
N THR A 528 20.64 -41.68 -11.50
CA THR A 528 19.72 -41.47 -12.63
C THR A 528 18.30 -41.94 -12.29
N GLY A 529 18.16 -43.02 -11.51
CA GLY A 529 16.86 -43.53 -11.06
C GLY A 529 16.11 -42.55 -10.14
N PHE A 530 16.81 -41.89 -9.21
CA PHE A 530 16.21 -40.84 -8.38
C PHE A 530 15.76 -39.64 -9.22
N MET A 531 16.62 -39.15 -10.12
CA MET A 531 16.29 -38.03 -11.01
C MET A 531 15.07 -38.31 -11.89
N LEU A 532 14.98 -39.53 -12.45
CA LEU A 532 13.84 -39.97 -13.24
C LEU A 532 12.57 -40.09 -12.38
N GLY A 533 12.70 -40.60 -11.15
CA GLY A 533 11.60 -40.68 -10.18
C GLY A 533 11.03 -39.31 -9.83
N VAL A 534 11.90 -38.35 -9.47
CA VAL A 534 11.51 -36.95 -9.21
C VAL A 534 10.82 -36.37 -10.44
N GLY A 535 11.45 -36.45 -11.62
CA GLY A 535 10.84 -35.93 -12.85
C GLY A 535 9.52 -36.61 -13.25
N SER A 536 9.27 -37.86 -12.84
CA SER A 536 7.98 -38.52 -13.01
C SER A 536 6.93 -37.98 -12.05
N GLU A 537 7.30 -37.77 -10.78
CA GLU A 537 6.41 -37.25 -9.75
C GLU A 537 6.01 -35.80 -10.03
N LEU A 538 6.95 -34.97 -10.51
CA LEU A 538 6.66 -33.61 -10.96
C LEU A 538 5.59 -33.64 -12.07
N ARG A 539 5.79 -34.45 -13.12
CA ARG A 539 4.85 -34.56 -14.25
C ARG A 539 3.48 -35.07 -13.83
N LYS A 540 3.43 -36.02 -12.89
CA LYS A 540 2.17 -36.54 -12.34
C LYS A 540 1.40 -35.42 -11.62
N THR A 541 2.09 -34.66 -10.78
CA THR A 541 1.49 -33.55 -10.03
C THR A 541 1.01 -32.43 -10.94
N GLU A 542 1.81 -32.10 -11.96
CA GLU A 542 1.44 -31.16 -13.03
C GLU A 542 0.15 -31.60 -13.74
N GLN A 543 0.05 -32.87 -14.12
CA GLN A 543 -1.13 -33.42 -14.78
C GLN A 543 -2.36 -33.44 -13.87
N GLU A 544 -2.21 -33.84 -12.60
CA GLU A 544 -3.32 -33.84 -11.64
C GLU A 544 -3.83 -32.41 -11.36
N ALA A 545 -2.94 -31.42 -11.33
CA ALA A 545 -3.29 -30.01 -11.20
C ALA A 545 -4.15 -29.55 -12.39
N LEU A 546 -3.73 -29.90 -13.60
CA LEU A 546 -4.47 -29.62 -14.83
C LEU A 546 -5.83 -30.30 -14.85
N ASP A 547 -5.90 -31.59 -14.55
CA ASP A 547 -7.14 -32.36 -14.61
C ASP A 547 -8.20 -31.82 -13.64
N ARG A 548 -7.78 -31.33 -12.46
CA ARG A 548 -8.65 -30.65 -11.50
C ARG A 548 -9.13 -29.31 -12.05
N PHE A 549 -8.22 -28.47 -12.54
CA PHE A 549 -8.57 -27.20 -13.17
C PHE A 549 -9.59 -27.40 -14.28
N LEU A 550 -9.29 -28.28 -15.25
CA LEU A 550 -10.16 -28.60 -16.37
C LEU A 550 -11.51 -29.19 -15.89
N GLY A 551 -11.51 -29.97 -14.81
CA GLY A 551 -12.74 -30.45 -14.19
C GLY A 551 -13.66 -29.34 -13.73
N ILE A 552 -13.10 -28.32 -13.07
CA ILE A 552 -13.86 -27.21 -12.49
C ILE A 552 -14.50 -26.36 -13.59
N VAL A 553 -13.74 -26.07 -14.64
CA VAL A 553 -14.20 -25.20 -15.72
C VAL A 553 -14.92 -25.96 -16.85
N GLY A 554 -15.17 -27.26 -16.69
CA GLY A 554 -15.91 -28.09 -17.65
C GLY A 554 -15.16 -28.41 -18.95
N LEU A 555 -13.83 -28.55 -18.89
CA LEU A 555 -12.94 -28.69 -20.04
C LEU A 555 -12.15 -30.02 -20.11
N LYS A 556 -12.46 -31.03 -19.28
CA LYS A 556 -11.71 -32.31 -19.22
C LYS A 556 -11.49 -32.97 -20.59
N ASP A 557 -12.52 -32.96 -21.45
CA ASP A 557 -12.48 -33.66 -22.74
C ASP A 557 -11.98 -32.79 -23.91
N LYS A 558 -11.42 -31.61 -23.63
CA LYS A 558 -11.05 -30.62 -24.67
C LYS A 558 -9.62 -30.75 -25.20
N GLY A 559 -8.87 -31.75 -24.73
CA GLY A 559 -7.51 -32.04 -25.17
C GLY A 559 -6.50 -30.93 -24.86
N ILE A 560 -6.69 -30.18 -23.77
CA ILE A 560 -5.79 -29.11 -23.33
C ILE A 560 -4.53 -29.75 -22.73
N THR A 561 -3.37 -29.35 -23.22
CA THR A 561 -2.07 -29.78 -22.71
C THR A 561 -1.66 -28.96 -21.49
N PHE A 562 -0.77 -29.52 -20.65
CA PHE A 562 -0.24 -28.82 -19.50
C PHE A 562 0.54 -27.55 -19.87
N GLN A 563 1.26 -27.56 -21.01
CA GLN A 563 2.00 -26.40 -21.47
C GLN A 563 1.07 -25.24 -21.87
N GLU A 564 -0.05 -25.54 -22.54
CA GLU A 564 -1.07 -24.53 -22.88
C GLU A 564 -1.70 -23.93 -21.62
N PHE A 565 -2.00 -24.77 -20.63
CA PHE A 565 -2.52 -24.33 -19.35
C PHE A 565 -1.51 -23.49 -18.56
N GLN A 566 -0.23 -23.86 -18.51
CA GLN A 566 0.80 -23.06 -17.85
C GLN A 566 0.93 -21.69 -18.50
N ASN A 567 0.98 -21.63 -19.83
CA ASN A 567 1.05 -20.34 -20.54
C ASN A 567 -0.16 -19.45 -20.20
N PHE A 568 -1.35 -20.06 -20.11
CA PHE A 568 -2.55 -19.39 -19.64
C PHE A 568 -2.42 -18.92 -18.18
N ALA A 569 -2.06 -19.80 -17.25
CA ALA A 569 -1.91 -19.48 -15.83
C ALA A 569 -0.88 -18.37 -15.58
N GLU A 570 0.22 -18.34 -16.32
CA GLU A 570 1.24 -17.29 -16.24
C GLU A 570 0.71 -15.94 -16.73
N SER A 571 -0.03 -15.93 -17.84
CA SER A 571 -0.70 -14.71 -18.33
C SER A 571 -1.85 -14.24 -17.42
N TRP A 572 -2.32 -15.09 -16.50
CA TRP A 572 -3.38 -14.78 -15.55
C TRP A 572 -2.89 -14.68 -14.11
N ASN A 573 -1.58 -14.76 -13.87
CA ASN A 573 -0.90 -14.92 -12.57
C ASN A 573 -1.79 -14.65 -11.34
N GLN A 574 -1.98 -13.38 -10.94
CA GLN A 574 -2.69 -13.00 -9.70
C GLN A 574 -4.21 -13.24 -9.73
N GLU A 575 -4.81 -13.50 -10.89
CA GLU A 575 -6.26 -13.59 -11.09
C GLU A 575 -6.77 -15.01 -11.36
N ILE A 576 -5.88 -16.01 -11.45
CA ILE A 576 -6.31 -17.41 -11.62
C ILE A 576 -7.15 -17.92 -10.45
N GLY A 577 -6.83 -17.46 -9.22
CA GLY A 577 -7.64 -17.77 -8.03
C GLY A 577 -9.05 -17.19 -8.17
N SER A 578 -9.16 -15.93 -8.60
CA SER A 578 -10.44 -15.26 -8.87
C SER A 578 -11.28 -16.02 -9.88
N LEU A 579 -10.66 -16.50 -10.96
CA LEU A 579 -11.30 -17.27 -12.01
C LEU A 579 -11.84 -18.61 -11.49
N LEU A 580 -11.06 -19.29 -10.64
CA LEU A 580 -11.48 -20.55 -10.00
C LEU A 580 -12.62 -20.34 -9.00
N THR A 581 -12.54 -19.28 -8.19
CA THR A 581 -13.63 -18.88 -7.28
C THR A 581 -14.90 -18.59 -8.06
N LEU A 582 -14.81 -17.87 -9.17
CA LEU A 582 -15.96 -17.59 -10.04
C LEU A 582 -16.54 -18.90 -10.63
N ALA A 583 -15.70 -19.82 -11.08
CA ALA A 583 -16.15 -21.10 -11.61
C ALA A 583 -16.86 -21.96 -10.54
N LEU A 584 -16.32 -22.02 -9.32
CA LEU A 584 -16.97 -22.67 -8.16
C LEU A 584 -18.31 -22.02 -7.79
N HIS A 585 -18.35 -20.69 -7.83
CA HIS A 585 -19.57 -19.94 -7.56
C HIS A 585 -20.64 -20.24 -8.62
N TYR A 586 -20.26 -20.30 -9.90
CA TYR A 586 -21.18 -20.69 -10.96
C TYR A 586 -21.64 -22.14 -10.82
N GLN A 587 -20.77 -23.08 -10.44
CA GLN A 587 -21.20 -24.45 -10.17
C GLN A 587 -22.32 -24.54 -9.12
N SER A 588 -22.33 -23.65 -8.12
CA SER A 588 -23.29 -23.69 -7.02
C SER A 588 -24.52 -22.81 -7.24
N ILE A 589 -24.36 -21.60 -7.77
CA ILE A 589 -25.39 -20.55 -7.77
C ILE A 589 -25.84 -20.14 -9.18
N TYR A 590 -25.03 -20.40 -10.21
CA TYR A 590 -25.35 -20.08 -11.60
C TYR A 590 -24.77 -21.09 -12.60
N PRO A 591 -25.23 -22.36 -12.55
CA PRO A 591 -24.64 -23.45 -13.33
C PRO A 591 -24.78 -23.25 -14.83
N GLU A 592 -25.78 -22.48 -15.27
CA GLU A 592 -26.01 -22.13 -16.68
C GLU A 592 -24.91 -21.23 -17.25
N GLY A 593 -24.22 -20.45 -16.42
CA GLY A 593 -23.09 -19.60 -16.82
C GLY A 593 -21.77 -20.37 -16.98
N LEU A 594 -21.63 -21.52 -16.33
CA LEU A 594 -20.37 -22.29 -16.32
C LEU A 594 -19.93 -22.75 -17.72
N PRO A 595 -20.81 -23.24 -18.62
CA PRO A 595 -20.43 -23.56 -19.99
C PRO A 595 -19.85 -22.37 -20.77
N LEU A 596 -20.39 -21.16 -20.56
CA LEU A 596 -19.89 -19.95 -21.21
C LEU A 596 -18.52 -19.56 -20.63
N LEU A 597 -18.35 -19.62 -19.31
CA LEU A 597 -17.04 -19.40 -18.67
C LEU A 597 -15.99 -20.41 -19.17
N GLY A 598 -16.34 -21.70 -19.22
CA GLY A 598 -15.49 -22.74 -19.77
C GLY A 598 -15.11 -22.45 -21.22
N ASN A 599 -16.06 -22.04 -22.06
CA ASN A 599 -15.79 -21.66 -23.45
C ASN A 599 -14.84 -20.44 -23.55
N ILE A 600 -15.00 -19.43 -22.70
CA ILE A 600 -14.09 -18.27 -22.64
C ILE A 600 -12.68 -18.75 -22.31
N ILE A 601 -12.53 -19.54 -21.26
CA ILE A 601 -11.24 -20.07 -20.78
C ILE A 601 -10.58 -20.95 -21.84
N GLU A 602 -11.31 -21.90 -22.42
CA GLU A 602 -10.81 -22.76 -23.50
C GLU A 602 -10.25 -21.93 -24.65
N SER A 603 -10.97 -20.88 -25.03
CA SER A 603 -10.62 -20.04 -26.18
C SER A 603 -9.44 -19.11 -25.87
N MET A 604 -9.25 -18.74 -24.61
CA MET A 604 -8.07 -18.03 -24.14
C MET A 604 -6.84 -18.95 -24.17
N ILE A 605 -6.97 -20.18 -23.65
CA ILE A 605 -5.91 -21.20 -23.67
C ILE A 605 -5.47 -21.49 -25.12
N LYS A 606 -6.43 -21.66 -26.04
CA LYS A 606 -6.17 -21.98 -27.46
C LYS A 606 -5.84 -20.75 -28.33
N GLY A 607 -5.88 -19.53 -27.77
CA GLY A 607 -5.67 -18.30 -28.54
C GLY A 607 -6.75 -17.98 -29.59
N THR A 608 -7.93 -18.60 -29.50
CA THR A 608 -9.05 -18.43 -30.43
C THR A 608 -10.15 -17.50 -29.91
N TYR A 609 -9.94 -16.83 -28.77
CA TYR A 609 -10.94 -16.02 -28.09
C TYR A 609 -11.59 -14.98 -29.00
N ALA A 610 -10.79 -14.12 -29.63
CA ALA A 610 -11.29 -13.07 -30.52
C ALA A 610 -12.05 -13.65 -31.72
N ALA A 611 -11.63 -14.79 -32.27
CA ALA A 611 -12.31 -15.43 -33.38
C ALA A 611 -13.72 -15.92 -33.00
N LYS A 612 -13.88 -16.47 -31.78
CA LYS A 612 -15.19 -16.90 -31.25
C LYS A 612 -16.07 -15.71 -30.86
N ARG A 613 -15.52 -14.71 -30.16
CA ARG A 613 -16.26 -13.49 -29.74
C ARG A 613 -16.89 -12.77 -30.93
N TYR A 614 -16.18 -12.71 -32.07
CA TYR A 614 -16.59 -11.96 -33.26
C TYR A 614 -17.07 -12.83 -34.43
N ASP A 615 -17.53 -14.06 -34.15
CA ASP A 615 -18.01 -14.99 -35.18
C ASP A 615 -19.36 -14.54 -35.78
N LEU A 616 -19.35 -14.05 -37.02
CA LEU A 616 -20.56 -13.59 -37.73
C LEU A 616 -21.48 -14.73 -38.20
N THR A 617 -21.05 -16.00 -38.10
CA THR A 617 -21.92 -17.15 -38.35
C THR A 617 -22.92 -17.35 -37.20
N ASN A 618 -22.58 -16.90 -35.98
CA ASN A 618 -23.48 -16.84 -34.85
C ASN A 618 -24.54 -15.73 -35.06
N GLY A 619 -25.82 -16.09 -34.92
CA GLY A 619 -26.95 -15.18 -35.11
C GLY A 619 -26.96 -14.01 -34.12
N LEU A 620 -26.65 -14.27 -32.85
CA LEU A 620 -26.62 -13.26 -31.80
C LEU A 620 -25.43 -12.31 -31.97
N THR A 621 -24.23 -12.82 -32.26
CA THR A 621 -23.06 -11.98 -32.58
C THR A 621 -23.35 -11.06 -33.77
N ARG A 622 -24.07 -11.56 -34.79
CA ARG A 622 -24.49 -10.75 -35.95
C ARG A 622 -25.46 -9.65 -35.55
N GLU A 623 -26.37 -9.93 -34.62
CA GLU A 623 -27.30 -8.93 -34.08
C GLU A 623 -26.59 -7.86 -33.25
N GLN A 624 -25.73 -8.28 -32.32
CA GLN A 624 -24.88 -7.43 -31.51
C GLN A 624 -24.03 -6.46 -32.34
N LEU A 625 -23.49 -6.93 -33.47
CA LEU A 625 -22.67 -6.13 -34.37
C LEU A 625 -23.48 -5.48 -35.51
N LYS A 626 -24.81 -5.69 -35.58
CA LYS A 626 -25.68 -5.11 -36.62
C LYS A 626 -25.52 -3.59 -36.75
N PRO A 627 -25.37 -2.79 -35.67
CA PRO A 627 -25.15 -1.35 -35.79
C PRO A 627 -23.89 -0.99 -36.59
N MET A 628 -22.87 -1.84 -36.56
CA MET A 628 -21.61 -1.67 -37.29
C MET A 628 -21.57 -2.35 -38.66
N ILE A 629 -22.35 -3.40 -38.90
CA ILE A 629 -22.19 -4.28 -40.08
C ILE A 629 -23.34 -4.07 -41.09
N ARG A 630 -23.86 -2.84 -41.20
CA ARG A 630 -24.84 -2.43 -42.24
C ARG A 630 -24.25 -2.21 -43.64
N ALA A 631 -22.95 -2.39 -43.77
CA ALA A 631 -22.19 -2.23 -45.00
C ALA A 631 -22.70 -3.09 -46.17
N ARG A 632 -22.54 -2.57 -47.41
CA ARG A 632 -23.17 -3.11 -48.63
C ARG A 632 -22.46 -4.36 -49.18
N ASN A 633 -21.21 -4.64 -48.79
CA ASN A 633 -20.43 -5.81 -49.24
C ASN A 633 -19.54 -6.43 -48.14
N ASN A 634 -19.05 -7.67 -48.36
CA ASN A 634 -18.29 -8.43 -47.35
C ASN A 634 -16.93 -7.82 -46.99
N ALA A 635 -16.23 -7.16 -47.93
CA ALA A 635 -14.93 -6.57 -47.66
C ALA A 635 -15.04 -5.38 -46.67
N GLU A 636 -16.09 -4.57 -46.84
CA GLU A 636 -16.39 -3.45 -45.96
C GLU A 636 -16.81 -3.92 -44.56
N LYS A 637 -17.59 -5.02 -44.47
CA LYS A 637 -17.96 -5.66 -43.20
C LYS A 637 -16.74 -6.15 -42.42
N ILE A 638 -15.82 -6.87 -43.07
CA ILE A 638 -14.58 -7.36 -42.44
C ILE A 638 -13.73 -6.19 -41.95
N ARG A 639 -13.66 -5.11 -42.74
CA ARG A 639 -12.92 -3.91 -42.37
C ARG A 639 -13.49 -3.22 -41.14
N LEU A 640 -14.80 -3.01 -41.08
CA LEU A 640 -15.46 -2.40 -39.93
C LEU A 640 -15.33 -3.27 -38.67
N LEU A 641 -15.41 -4.59 -38.83
CA LEU A 641 -15.15 -5.52 -37.72
C LEU A 641 -13.71 -5.42 -37.21
N ASN A 642 -12.73 -5.31 -38.09
CA ASN A 642 -11.33 -5.13 -37.69
C ASN A 642 -11.09 -3.77 -37.01
N LEU A 643 -11.81 -2.72 -37.41
CA LEU A 643 -11.80 -1.45 -36.70
C LEU A 643 -12.40 -1.57 -35.30
N TRP A 644 -13.55 -2.25 -35.15
CA TRP A 644 -14.13 -2.51 -33.84
C TRP A 644 -13.15 -3.25 -32.94
N ARG A 645 -12.51 -4.30 -33.44
CA ARG A 645 -11.50 -5.10 -32.74
C ARG A 645 -10.23 -4.32 -32.36
N GLY A 646 -10.00 -3.16 -32.97
CA GLY A 646 -8.85 -2.32 -32.69
C GLY A 646 -8.79 -1.85 -31.23
N LYS A 647 -7.56 -1.69 -30.72
CA LYS A 647 -7.32 -1.17 -29.36
C LYS A 647 -7.18 0.36 -29.30
N PHE A 648 -6.97 1.03 -30.44
CA PHE A 648 -6.78 2.49 -30.55
C PHE A 648 -5.90 3.08 -29.43
N PRO A 649 -4.65 2.60 -29.28
CA PRO A 649 -3.76 3.07 -28.23
C PRO A 649 -3.53 4.57 -28.38
N HIS A 650 -3.64 5.27 -27.26
CA HIS A 650 -3.33 6.67 -27.15
C HIS A 650 -2.39 6.88 -25.98
N PHE A 651 -1.16 7.28 -26.29
CA PHE A 651 -0.23 7.74 -25.28
C PHE A 651 -0.49 9.18 -24.97
N ASN A 652 -0.47 9.48 -23.69
CA ASN A 652 -0.33 10.82 -23.20
C ASN A 652 0.76 10.81 -22.15
N THR A 653 1.82 11.55 -22.44
CA THR A 653 2.87 11.73 -21.48
C THR A 653 2.63 13.02 -20.75
N VAL A 654 2.09 12.89 -19.56
CA VAL A 654 2.02 14.00 -18.63
C VAL A 654 3.43 14.12 -18.07
N LEU A 655 4.16 15.13 -18.54
CA LEU A 655 5.15 15.70 -17.66
C LEU A 655 4.37 16.26 -16.47
N GLU A 656 4.42 15.56 -15.34
CA GLU A 656 4.51 16.30 -14.09
C GLU A 656 5.89 16.95 -14.10
N THR A 657 6.00 18.00 -14.91
CA THR A 657 6.83 19.10 -14.51
C THR A 657 6.26 19.53 -13.16
N LYS A 658 7.00 19.25 -12.08
CA LYS A 658 7.26 20.35 -11.17
C LYS A 658 7.98 21.40 -12.01
N ARG A 659 7.17 22.19 -12.71
CA ARG A 659 7.60 23.51 -13.12
C ARG A 659 7.56 24.24 -11.80
N GLU A 660 8.74 24.41 -11.21
CA GLU A 660 9.05 25.74 -10.72
C GLU A 660 9.01 26.63 -11.98
N HIS A 661 7.80 26.95 -12.47
CA HIS A 661 7.68 28.25 -13.05
C HIS A 661 8.06 29.17 -11.91
N ASN A 662 8.96 30.10 -12.21
CA ASN A 662 9.08 31.36 -11.49
C ASN A 662 7.77 32.18 -11.62
N GLU A 663 6.61 31.53 -11.73
CA GLU A 663 5.40 32.02 -11.12
C GLU A 663 5.68 31.96 -9.63
N ILE A 664 5.46 33.07 -8.93
CA ILE A 664 5.25 33.00 -7.50
C ILE A 664 4.24 31.87 -7.31
N ASP A 665 4.67 30.76 -6.72
CA ASP A 665 3.76 29.71 -6.29
C ASP A 665 2.90 30.41 -5.25
N ARG A 666 1.80 31.02 -5.70
CA ARG A 666 1.00 31.87 -4.83
C ARG A 666 0.43 31.02 -3.74
N ALA A 667 0.20 29.72 -3.95
CA ALA A 667 -0.25 28.81 -2.92
C ALA A 667 0.88 28.48 -1.95
N SER A 668 2.12 28.21 -2.38
CA SER A 668 3.26 27.97 -1.48
C SER A 668 3.83 29.24 -0.86
N LEU A 669 3.78 30.40 -1.51
CA LEU A 669 4.13 31.71 -0.95
C LEU A 669 3.01 32.20 -0.03
N GLN A 670 1.73 31.99 -0.37
CA GLN A 670 0.62 32.25 0.54
C GLN A 670 0.65 31.27 1.69
N HIS A 671 1.01 30.01 1.47
CA HIS A 671 1.20 29.02 2.51
C HIS A 671 2.41 29.38 3.33
N GLU A 672 3.58 29.70 2.76
CA GLU A 672 4.81 30.08 3.46
C GLU A 672 4.66 31.43 4.18
N LEU A 673 3.93 32.40 3.63
CA LEU A 673 3.53 33.61 4.36
C LEU A 673 2.46 33.27 5.39
N ARG A 674 1.44 32.48 5.10
CA ARG A 674 0.50 31.99 6.12
C ARG A 674 1.25 31.22 7.19
N VAL A 675 2.34 30.55 6.88
CA VAL A 675 3.17 29.77 7.76
C VAL A 675 4.04 30.70 8.61
N ARG A 676 4.84 31.56 7.98
CA ARG A 676 5.62 32.62 8.63
C ARG A 676 4.78 33.56 9.49
N LEU A 677 3.52 33.79 9.09
CA LEU A 677 2.61 34.71 9.76
C LEU A 677 1.62 34.01 10.71
N SER A 678 1.35 32.71 10.54
CA SER A 678 0.34 31.97 11.31
C SER A 678 0.55 30.45 11.45
N GLU A 679 1.35 29.78 10.61
CA GLU A 679 1.33 28.32 10.47
C GLU A 679 2.66 27.52 10.41
N GLU A 680 3.89 28.09 10.56
CA GLU A 680 5.13 27.32 10.88
C GLU A 680 6.11 27.98 11.89
N GLY A 681 5.67 28.40 13.09
CA GLY A 681 6.59 28.66 14.21
C GLY A 681 7.17 30.08 14.36
N HIS A 682 6.61 31.09 13.69
CA HIS A 682 6.90 32.51 13.95
C HIS A 682 5.61 33.35 14.10
N PHE A 683 5.42 33.97 15.26
CA PHE A 683 4.18 34.64 15.74
C PHE A 683 4.06 36.11 15.29
N HIS A 684 4.19 36.42 14.01
CA HIS A 684 4.41 37.82 13.61
C HIS A 684 3.14 38.68 13.60
N PHE A 685 1.93 38.12 13.46
CA PHE A 685 0.69 38.89 13.66
C PHE A 685 0.48 39.37 15.11
N ASP A 686 0.93 38.61 16.11
CA ASP A 686 0.82 38.99 17.52
C ASP A 686 1.75 40.16 17.89
N GLN A 687 2.80 40.40 17.09
CA GLN A 687 3.67 41.57 17.26
C GLN A 687 2.95 42.89 16.99
N LEU A 688 1.91 42.89 16.15
CA LEU A 688 1.08 44.08 15.90
C LEU A 688 0.56 44.68 17.21
N PHE A 689 0.07 43.83 18.12
CA PHE A 689 -0.52 44.27 19.38
C PHE A 689 0.51 44.61 20.47
N ARG A 690 1.81 44.59 20.12
CA ARG A 690 2.89 45.16 20.94
C ARG A 690 3.14 46.63 20.62
N LEU A 691 2.63 47.12 19.48
CA LEU A 691 2.60 48.56 19.19
C LEU A 691 1.66 49.24 20.17
N GLU A 692 2.08 50.39 20.70
CA GLU A 692 1.34 51.13 21.71
C GLU A 692 -0.10 51.40 21.26
N GLU A 693 -0.28 51.73 19.98
CA GLU A 693 -1.56 52.08 19.38
C GLU A 693 -2.50 50.87 19.21
N LEU A 694 -1.96 49.66 19.02
CA LEU A 694 -2.73 48.43 18.83
C LEU A 694 -2.88 47.62 20.12
N SER A 695 -2.03 47.87 21.12
CA SER A 695 -2.06 47.22 22.42
C SER A 695 -3.34 47.49 23.22
N ASN A 696 -4.06 48.57 22.91
CA ASN A 696 -5.28 48.95 23.60
C ASN A 696 -6.57 48.45 22.91
N LEU A 697 -6.45 47.70 21.81
CA LEU A 697 -7.62 47.11 21.14
C LEU A 697 -8.26 46.00 21.98
N SER A 698 -9.60 45.97 21.97
CA SER A 698 -10.37 44.87 22.58
C SER A 698 -10.13 43.55 21.85
N TYR A 699 -10.41 42.41 22.49
CA TYR A 699 -10.25 41.08 21.88
C TYR A 699 -10.97 40.97 20.52
N ASP A 700 -12.21 41.46 20.44
CA ASP A 700 -12.99 41.45 19.19
C ASP A 700 -12.36 42.33 18.11
N GLN A 701 -11.83 43.50 18.47
CA GLN A 701 -11.13 44.38 17.54
C GLN A 701 -9.80 43.77 17.06
N ARG A 702 -9.07 43.07 17.93
CA ARG A 702 -7.85 42.35 17.57
C ARG A 702 -8.16 41.18 16.62
N LYS A 703 -9.19 40.39 16.95
CA LYS A 703 -9.69 39.31 16.10
C LYS A 703 -10.13 39.83 14.74
N LEU A 704 -10.78 41.00 14.71
CA LEU A 704 -11.15 41.68 13.47
C LEU A 704 -9.92 42.11 12.66
N VAL A 705 -8.89 42.71 13.28
CA VAL A 705 -7.63 43.09 12.61
C VAL A 705 -6.92 41.86 12.04
N ILE A 706 -6.79 40.78 12.81
CA ILE A 706 -6.21 39.52 12.35
C ILE A 706 -7.04 38.93 11.22
N LYS A 707 -8.36 38.88 11.36
CA LYS A 707 -9.27 38.37 10.33
C LYS A 707 -9.12 39.16 9.04
N VAL A 708 -9.06 40.48 9.07
CA VAL A 708 -8.94 41.32 7.87
C VAL A 708 -7.57 41.19 7.19
N LEU A 709 -6.49 41.08 7.96
CA LEU A 709 -5.16 40.87 7.40
C LEU A 709 -4.95 39.43 6.90
N GLY A 710 -5.53 38.45 7.59
CA GLY A 710 -5.43 37.02 7.31
C GLY A 710 -6.45 36.47 6.30
N ASN A 711 -7.52 37.20 5.99
CA ASN A 711 -8.57 36.70 5.08
C ASN A 711 -8.06 36.38 3.67
N TYR A 712 -7.06 37.11 3.20
CA TYR A 712 -6.42 36.83 1.90
C TYR A 712 -5.26 35.83 2.03
N LEU A 713 -5.01 35.28 3.22
CA LEU A 713 -4.06 34.20 3.51
C LEU A 713 -4.78 32.85 3.77
N SER A 714 -6.10 32.83 4.00
CA SER A 714 -6.89 31.62 4.30
C SER A 714 -7.53 30.96 3.06
N SER A 715 -7.86 29.65 3.20
CA SER A 715 -8.54 28.84 2.18
C SER A 715 -10.04 29.15 2.07
N GLU A 716 -10.70 29.35 3.22
CA GLU A 716 -12.09 29.82 3.32
C GLU A 716 -12.11 31.36 3.33
N LYS A 717 -12.91 31.96 2.44
CA LYS A 717 -12.85 33.40 2.14
C LYS A 717 -14.18 34.07 2.41
N GLU A 718 -14.17 35.12 3.22
CA GLU A 718 -15.32 35.99 3.39
C GLU A 718 -15.08 37.35 2.70
N PRO A 719 -16.14 37.99 2.16
CA PRO A 719 -16.03 39.35 1.66
C PRO A 719 -15.62 40.31 2.79
N VAL A 720 -14.45 40.94 2.67
CA VAL A 720 -14.00 41.93 3.67
C VAL A 720 -14.73 43.25 3.46
N ASN A 721 -15.53 43.65 4.45
CA ASN A 721 -16.17 44.96 4.47
C ASN A 721 -15.26 46.00 5.14
N PHE A 722 -14.42 46.68 4.33
CA PHE A 722 -13.53 47.72 4.84
C PHE A 722 -14.25 48.95 5.43
N GLY A 723 -15.52 49.19 5.06
CA GLY A 723 -16.33 50.25 5.65
C GLY A 723 -16.68 49.97 7.10
N GLN A 724 -17.13 48.73 7.36
CA GLN A 724 -17.38 48.23 8.71
C GLN A 724 -16.08 48.15 9.54
N PHE A 725 -15.00 47.65 8.94
CA PHE A 725 -13.67 47.62 9.57
C PHE A 725 -13.21 49.01 10.06
N ARG A 726 -13.42 50.06 9.25
CA ARG A 726 -13.13 51.44 9.64
C ARG A 726 -14.01 51.91 10.80
N GLN A 727 -15.31 51.61 10.77
CA GLN A 727 -16.23 52.02 11.84
C GLN A 727 -15.89 51.37 13.19
N GLU A 728 -15.58 50.06 13.18
CA GLU A 728 -15.29 49.30 14.41
C GLU A 728 -13.95 49.67 15.06
N LEU A 729 -13.01 50.26 14.29
CA LEU A 729 -11.71 50.70 14.79
C LEU A 729 -11.59 52.23 14.96
N ALA A 730 -12.52 53.03 14.43
CA ALA A 730 -12.43 54.50 14.47
C ALA A 730 -12.42 55.10 15.88
N SER A 731 -12.96 54.40 16.87
CA SER A 731 -12.92 54.80 18.28
C SER A 731 -11.58 54.52 18.96
N SER A 732 -10.75 53.65 18.38
CA SER A 732 -9.53 53.11 19.01
C SER A 732 -8.25 53.37 18.22
N LEU A 733 -8.35 53.72 16.93
CA LEU A 733 -7.20 53.98 16.06
C LEU A 733 -7.41 55.22 15.19
N SER A 734 -6.30 55.88 14.83
CA SER A 734 -6.33 57.00 13.90
C SER A 734 -6.75 56.54 12.49
N SER A 735 -7.38 57.44 11.73
CA SER A 735 -7.71 57.23 10.31
C SER A 735 -6.50 56.80 9.49
N GLU A 736 -5.31 57.32 9.82
CA GLU A 736 -4.06 57.01 9.16
C GLU A 736 -3.60 55.57 9.46
N HIS A 737 -3.64 55.14 10.73
CA HIS A 737 -3.30 53.77 11.13
C HIS A 737 -4.25 52.73 10.52
N ILE A 738 -5.55 53.00 10.54
CA ILE A 738 -6.54 52.12 9.90
C ILE A 738 -6.28 52.01 8.39
N THR A 739 -5.83 53.10 7.75
CA THR A 739 -5.52 53.11 6.32
C THR A 739 -4.30 52.25 6.00
N GLN A 740 -3.26 52.23 6.86
CA GLN A 740 -2.11 51.35 6.67
C GLN A 740 -2.47 49.87 6.84
N LEU A 741 -3.31 49.52 7.82
CA LEU A 741 -3.81 48.14 8.00
C LEU A 741 -4.62 47.66 6.79
N ILE A 742 -5.44 48.54 6.21
CA ILE A 742 -6.17 48.24 4.97
C ILE A 742 -5.21 48.06 3.80
N ALA A 743 -4.18 48.91 3.69
CA ALA A 743 -3.18 48.80 2.62
C ALA A 743 -2.41 47.46 2.68
N LEU A 744 -2.07 46.98 3.89
CA LEU A 744 -1.47 45.65 4.09
C LEU A 744 -2.40 44.52 3.61
N SER A 745 -3.67 44.53 4.02
CA SER A 745 -4.67 43.54 3.57
C SER A 745 -4.87 43.55 2.05
N GLN A 746 -4.94 44.75 1.47
CA GLN A 746 -5.09 44.92 0.02
C GLN A 746 -3.86 44.46 -0.76
N PHE A 747 -2.66 44.58 -0.20
CA PHE A 747 -1.45 44.06 -0.81
C PHE A 747 -1.47 42.52 -0.89
N PHE A 748 -1.89 41.82 0.17
CA PHE A 748 -2.09 40.37 0.10
C PHE A 748 -3.13 39.97 -0.95
N LYS A 749 -4.24 40.73 -1.04
CA LYS A 749 -5.20 40.53 -2.12
C LYS A 749 -4.54 40.69 -3.50
N THR A 750 -3.77 41.75 -3.70
CA THR A 750 -3.08 41.99 -4.97
C THR A 750 -2.07 40.90 -5.32
N MET A 751 -1.35 40.38 -4.33
CA MET A 751 -0.35 39.33 -4.51
C MET A 751 -0.97 38.00 -4.91
N PHE A 752 -2.02 37.58 -4.20
CA PHE A 752 -2.57 36.23 -4.34
C PHE A 752 -3.76 36.13 -5.31
N PHE A 753 -4.42 37.25 -5.65
CA PHE A 753 -5.69 37.22 -6.39
C PHE A 753 -5.71 38.03 -7.69
N ASP A 754 -5.05 39.19 -7.76
CA ASP A 754 -5.13 40.08 -8.92
C ASP A 754 -4.26 39.63 -10.12
N ARG A 755 -3.69 38.40 -10.07
CA ARG A 755 -2.82 37.77 -11.10
C ARG A 755 -1.72 38.70 -11.65
N LYS A 756 -1.15 39.57 -10.81
CA LYS A 756 -0.06 40.48 -11.20
C LYS A 756 1.27 39.74 -11.39
N SER A 757 2.10 40.23 -12.29
CA SER A 757 3.46 39.72 -12.55
C SER A 757 4.42 40.00 -11.37
N PRO A 758 5.53 39.24 -11.23
CA PRO A 758 6.52 39.46 -10.16
C PRO A 758 7.05 40.91 -10.09
N THR A 759 7.27 41.56 -11.24
CA THR A 759 7.71 42.97 -11.32
C THR A 759 6.64 43.97 -10.86
N GLU A 760 5.37 43.68 -11.12
CA GLU A 760 4.23 44.50 -10.65
C GLU A 760 4.00 44.32 -9.13
N ILE A 761 4.22 43.12 -8.61
CA ILE A 761 4.15 42.83 -7.18
C ILE A 761 5.30 43.53 -6.46
N TYR A 762 6.52 43.45 -6.99
CA TYR A 762 7.70 44.16 -6.48
C TYR A 762 7.44 45.68 -6.40
N SER A 763 6.90 46.26 -7.48
CA SER A 763 6.55 47.69 -7.52
C SER A 763 5.43 48.07 -6.52
N SER A 764 4.50 47.15 -6.26
CA SER A 764 3.41 47.37 -5.29
C SER A 764 3.94 47.30 -3.86
N LEU A 765 4.89 46.41 -3.58
CA LEU A 765 5.58 46.29 -2.30
C LEU A 765 6.40 47.55 -2.00
N ASP A 766 7.15 48.07 -2.97
CA ASP A 766 7.91 49.31 -2.83
C ASP A 766 7.04 50.49 -2.37
N ARG A 767 5.87 50.66 -3.00
CA ARG A 767 4.93 51.73 -2.65
C ARG A 767 4.35 51.53 -1.25
N LEU A 768 3.97 50.30 -0.89
CA LEU A 768 3.44 49.99 0.43
C LEU A 768 4.46 50.28 1.52
N ILE A 769 5.68 49.76 1.37
CA ILE A 769 6.75 49.90 2.37
C ILE A 769 7.21 51.36 2.50
N SER A 770 7.33 52.09 1.39
CA SER A 770 7.64 53.52 1.45
C SER A 770 6.57 54.30 2.21
N ASN A 771 5.29 53.98 2.02
CA ASN A 771 4.20 54.64 2.74
C ASN A 771 4.19 54.29 4.22
N ILE A 772 4.45 53.03 4.59
CA ILE A 772 4.51 52.62 6.01
C ILE A 772 5.71 53.29 6.69
N LYS A 773 6.89 53.32 6.06
CA LYS A 773 8.09 53.99 6.61
C LYS A 773 7.89 55.49 6.86
N ASP A 774 7.08 56.15 6.04
CA ASP A 774 6.78 57.59 6.17
C ASP A 774 5.70 57.86 7.22
N LYS A 775 4.66 57.02 7.27
CA LYS A 775 3.41 57.32 7.99
C LYS A 775 3.21 56.52 9.28
N TRP A 776 3.88 55.39 9.43
CA TRP A 776 3.86 54.58 10.64
C TRP A 776 5.17 53.78 10.78
N PRO A 777 6.30 54.45 11.08
CA PRO A 777 7.62 53.83 11.14
C PRO A 777 7.70 52.64 12.12
N GLU A 778 6.98 52.73 13.24
CA GLU A 778 6.91 51.69 14.27
C GLU A 778 6.30 50.40 13.73
N LEU A 779 5.32 50.50 12.82
CA LEU A 779 4.74 49.36 12.13
C LEU A 779 5.73 48.71 11.17
N TYR A 780 6.59 49.48 10.49
CA TYR A 780 7.65 48.92 9.65
C TYR A 780 8.68 48.13 10.49
N ASN A 781 9.01 48.60 11.69
CA ASN A 781 10.01 47.99 12.56
C ASN A 781 9.57 46.61 13.11
N LEU A 782 8.31 46.22 12.95
CA LEU A 782 7.88 44.86 13.28
C LEU A 782 8.45 43.85 12.28
N GLU A 783 8.79 42.66 12.77
CA GLU A 783 9.35 41.58 11.94
C GLU A 783 8.34 41.11 10.89
N LEU A 784 7.04 41.18 11.20
CA LEU A 784 5.93 41.02 10.26
C LEU A 784 6.14 41.83 8.98
N VAL A 785 6.48 43.12 9.11
CA VAL A 785 6.48 44.05 7.99
C VAL A 785 7.88 44.15 7.37
N SER A 786 8.93 44.25 8.19
CA SER A 786 10.31 44.38 7.70
C SER A 786 10.91 43.07 7.21
N LEU A 787 10.70 41.95 7.92
CA LEU A 787 11.33 40.67 7.57
C LEU A 787 10.43 39.83 6.67
N ASP A 788 9.18 39.57 7.06
CA ASP A 788 8.34 38.64 6.29
C ASP A 788 7.68 39.27 5.08
N MET A 789 7.29 40.55 5.16
CA MET A 789 6.63 41.21 4.05
C MET A 789 7.60 41.97 3.14
N ASP A 790 8.53 42.75 3.67
CA ASP A 790 9.47 43.51 2.85
C ASP A 790 10.61 42.60 2.37
N GLN A 791 11.38 42.01 3.29
CA GLN A 791 12.60 41.30 2.94
C GLN A 791 12.36 39.92 2.32
N PHE A 792 11.53 39.08 2.93
CA PHE A 792 11.25 37.74 2.42
C PHE A 792 10.55 37.78 1.06
N ILE A 793 9.54 38.62 0.87
CA ILE A 793 8.86 38.72 -0.43
C ILE A 793 9.83 39.24 -1.49
N ARG A 794 10.71 40.20 -1.18
CA ARG A 794 11.76 40.62 -2.11
C ARG A 794 12.76 39.52 -2.40
N ASP A 795 13.18 38.76 -1.41
CA ASP A 795 14.11 37.65 -1.59
C ASP A 795 13.49 36.56 -2.47
N GLN A 796 12.20 36.24 -2.28
CA GLN A 796 11.47 35.32 -3.15
C GLN A 796 11.34 35.89 -4.56
N LEU A 797 10.94 37.16 -4.71
CA LEU A 797 10.85 37.81 -6.01
C LEU A 797 12.20 37.89 -6.71
N ASN A 798 13.28 38.20 -6.00
CA ASN A 798 14.63 38.29 -6.55
C ASN A 798 15.17 36.91 -6.93
N ARG A 799 14.95 35.85 -6.13
CA ARG A 799 15.27 34.47 -6.51
C ARG A 799 14.52 34.06 -7.79
N ILE A 800 13.25 34.40 -7.88
CA ILE A 800 12.39 34.19 -9.06
C ILE A 800 12.89 34.99 -10.27
N LEU A 801 13.45 36.19 -10.06
CA LEU A 801 14.01 37.05 -11.12
C LEU A 801 15.47 36.71 -11.48
N GLU A 802 16.21 36.00 -10.61
CA GLU A 802 17.64 35.69 -10.73
C GLU A 802 17.94 34.20 -11.07
N GLN A 803 17.01 33.26 -10.81
CA GLN A 803 17.17 31.85 -11.16
C GLN A 803 16.95 31.61 -12.67
N GLU A 804 17.94 31.04 -13.34
CA GLU A 804 17.74 30.33 -14.61
C GLU A 804 16.98 29.01 -14.32
N GLU A 805 15.92 28.72 -15.07
CA GLU A 805 14.98 27.59 -14.85
C GLU A 805 15.71 26.23 -14.66
N GLU A 806 15.63 25.62 -13.47
CA GLU A 806 15.92 24.19 -13.26
C GLU A 806 14.61 23.39 -13.10
N VAL A 807 14.37 22.42 -14.00
CA VAL A 807 13.12 21.66 -14.09
C VAL A 807 13.34 20.22 -13.65
N GLU A 808 12.94 19.85 -12.43
CA GLU A 808 12.83 18.44 -12.05
C GLU A 808 11.45 17.90 -12.47
N SER A 809 11.43 17.15 -13.57
CA SER A 809 10.22 16.60 -14.15
C SER A 809 10.10 15.10 -13.88
N GLN A 810 9.03 14.70 -13.19
CA GLN A 810 8.61 13.31 -13.15
C GLN A 810 7.63 13.07 -14.31
N ARG A 811 8.07 12.28 -15.27
CA ARG A 811 7.36 12.06 -16.52
C ARG A 811 6.48 10.81 -16.38
N HIS A 812 5.16 11.00 -16.31
CA HIS A 812 4.18 9.92 -16.29
C HIS A 812 3.68 9.63 -17.71
N THR A 813 3.87 8.41 -18.18
CA THR A 813 3.32 7.99 -19.48
C THR A 813 2.06 7.16 -19.24
N TYR A 814 0.92 7.74 -19.57
CA TYR A 814 -0.36 7.04 -19.58
C TYR A 814 -0.64 6.46 -20.95
N LEU A 815 -1.15 5.23 -20.96
CA LEU A 815 -1.65 4.55 -22.14
C LEU A 815 -3.17 4.35 -21.98
N THR A 816 -3.92 5.02 -22.84
CA THR A 816 -5.38 4.85 -22.95
C THR A 816 -5.67 3.92 -24.12
N PHE A 817 -6.47 2.87 -23.91
CA PHE A 817 -6.79 1.92 -24.97
C PHE A 817 -8.10 1.18 -24.74
N TYR A 818 -8.72 0.76 -25.85
CA TYR A 818 -9.87 -0.13 -25.85
C TYR A 818 -9.41 -1.57 -25.65
N THR A 819 -10.13 -2.29 -24.79
CA THR A 819 -9.91 -3.70 -24.52
C THR A 819 -11.20 -4.49 -24.57
N ASP A 820 -11.06 -5.69 -25.12
CA ASP A 820 -12.00 -6.79 -25.09
C ASP A 820 -11.33 -8.05 -24.50
N HIS A 821 -10.19 -7.88 -23.82
CA HIS A 821 -9.41 -8.98 -23.27
C HIS A 821 -10.04 -9.50 -21.96
N PRO A 822 -10.36 -10.80 -21.85
CA PRO A 822 -11.10 -11.34 -20.71
C PRO A 822 -10.46 -11.08 -19.35
N LYS A 823 -9.12 -11.16 -19.26
CA LYS A 823 -8.41 -10.87 -18.01
C LYS A 823 -8.71 -9.46 -17.51
N THR A 824 -8.53 -8.45 -18.36
CA THR A 824 -8.75 -7.04 -18.03
C THR A 824 -10.22 -6.76 -17.71
N LEU A 825 -11.14 -7.36 -18.47
CA LEU A 825 -12.58 -7.23 -18.24
C LEU A 825 -13.04 -7.86 -16.91
N LEU A 826 -12.46 -9.00 -16.52
CA LEU A 826 -12.71 -9.60 -15.21
C LEU A 826 -12.03 -8.79 -14.09
N GLU A 827 -10.85 -8.23 -14.33
CA GLU A 827 -10.10 -7.43 -13.36
C GLU A 827 -10.83 -6.14 -12.98
N ILE A 828 -11.32 -5.37 -13.97
CA ILE A 828 -12.13 -4.17 -13.73
C ILE A 828 -13.46 -4.48 -13.06
N GLY A 829 -13.93 -5.73 -13.18
CA GLY A 829 -15.10 -6.20 -12.46
C GLY A 829 -14.78 -6.52 -11.00
N LYS A 830 -13.75 -7.35 -10.75
CA LYS A 830 -13.40 -7.83 -9.41
C LYS A 830 -13.05 -6.71 -8.43
N TYR A 831 -12.25 -5.73 -8.88
CA TYR A 831 -11.80 -4.62 -8.06
C TYR A 831 -12.45 -3.34 -8.56
N PRO A 832 -13.67 -3.01 -8.13
CA PRO A 832 -14.27 -1.75 -8.53
C PRO A 832 -13.34 -0.61 -8.13
N VAL A 833 -13.00 0.20 -9.11
CA VAL A 833 -12.41 1.52 -8.91
C VAL A 833 -13.34 2.27 -7.96
N SER A 834 -12.83 2.67 -6.78
CA SER A 834 -13.61 3.06 -5.60
C SER A 834 -14.77 4.01 -5.93
N SER A 835 -15.99 3.63 -5.53
CA SER A 835 -17.33 4.23 -5.77
C SER A 835 -18.30 3.40 -6.63
N SER A 836 -17.87 2.29 -7.24
CA SER A 836 -18.80 1.40 -7.94
C SER A 836 -19.45 0.38 -6.97
N CYS A 837 -20.78 0.27 -6.99
CA CYS A 837 -21.55 -0.75 -6.27
C CYS A 837 -21.30 -2.20 -6.77
N GLN A 838 -20.43 -2.38 -7.75
CA GLN A 838 -20.09 -3.67 -8.37
C GLN A 838 -18.91 -4.32 -7.65
N ASN A 839 -19.11 -4.76 -6.41
CA ASN A 839 -18.17 -5.66 -5.74
C ASN A 839 -18.63 -7.11 -5.94
N PHE A 840 -18.10 -7.76 -6.97
CA PHE A 840 -18.44 -9.13 -7.35
C PHE A 840 -17.98 -10.21 -6.35
N GLU A 841 -17.25 -9.83 -5.28
CA GLU A 841 -16.94 -10.72 -4.16
C GLU A 841 -18.05 -10.73 -3.08
N SER A 842 -18.95 -9.73 -3.02
CA SER A 842 -19.85 -9.54 -1.87
C SER A 842 -21.30 -10.04 -2.05
N THR A 843 -21.79 -10.26 -3.28
CA THR A 843 -23.16 -10.78 -3.52
C THR A 843 -23.24 -11.67 -4.78
N GLY A 844 -23.87 -12.84 -4.67
CA GLY A 844 -23.90 -13.84 -5.76
C GLY A 844 -24.79 -13.48 -6.97
N GLU A 845 -25.74 -12.55 -6.83
CA GLU A 845 -26.65 -12.18 -7.92
C GLU A 845 -25.96 -11.31 -8.99
N LEU A 846 -25.07 -10.39 -8.59
CA LEU A 846 -24.35 -9.52 -9.53
C LEU A 846 -23.35 -10.31 -10.41
N ASN A 847 -22.84 -11.44 -9.90
CA ASN A 847 -21.95 -12.33 -10.65
C ASN A 847 -22.62 -12.97 -11.86
N LYS A 848 -23.95 -13.12 -11.84
CA LYS A 848 -24.67 -13.79 -12.92
C LYS A 848 -24.54 -13.03 -14.24
N ALA A 849 -24.45 -11.70 -14.22
CA ALA A 849 -24.39 -10.86 -15.43
C ALA A 849 -22.96 -10.62 -15.98
N LEU A 850 -21.91 -11.00 -15.24
CA LEU A 850 -20.51 -10.67 -15.56
C LEU A 850 -20.04 -11.19 -16.92
N LEU A 851 -20.43 -12.42 -17.29
CA LEU A 851 -19.97 -13.02 -18.55
C LEU A 851 -20.50 -12.31 -19.79
N GLY A 852 -21.61 -11.58 -19.68
CA GLY A 852 -22.13 -10.75 -20.78
C GLY A 852 -21.11 -9.67 -21.15
N TYR A 853 -20.58 -8.95 -20.16
CA TYR A 853 -19.49 -7.99 -20.37
C TYR A 853 -18.24 -8.61 -20.97
N VAL A 854 -17.89 -9.79 -20.49
CA VAL A 854 -16.67 -10.47 -20.91
C VAL A 854 -16.79 -10.96 -22.35
N PHE A 855 -17.90 -11.58 -22.75
CA PHE A 855 -18.00 -12.29 -24.04
C PHE A 855 -18.78 -11.56 -25.12
N ASP A 856 -19.71 -10.66 -24.79
CA ASP A 856 -20.55 -10.05 -25.82
C ASP A 856 -19.77 -9.16 -26.77
N SER A 857 -20.00 -9.36 -28.06
CA SER A 857 -19.22 -8.73 -29.12
C SER A 857 -19.45 -7.23 -29.24
N HIS A 858 -20.60 -6.73 -28.76
CA HIS A 858 -20.95 -5.31 -28.80
C HIS A 858 -20.38 -4.48 -27.65
N ILE A 859 -19.70 -5.12 -26.67
CA ILE A 859 -19.21 -4.47 -25.46
C ILE A 859 -17.68 -4.42 -25.46
N LYS A 860 -17.11 -3.27 -25.06
CA LYS A 860 -15.68 -3.05 -24.81
C LYS A 860 -15.48 -2.22 -23.55
N ALA A 861 -14.30 -2.30 -22.96
CA ALA A 861 -13.86 -1.33 -21.96
C ALA A 861 -12.84 -0.37 -22.58
N LEU A 862 -12.90 0.89 -22.20
CA LEU A 862 -11.86 1.88 -22.44
C LEU A 862 -11.11 2.09 -21.13
N CYS A 863 -9.82 1.77 -21.10
CA CYS A 863 -9.01 1.78 -19.87
C CYS A 863 -7.84 2.76 -19.99
N ILE A 864 -7.46 3.32 -18.84
CA ILE A 864 -6.19 4.05 -18.67
C ILE A 864 -5.28 3.21 -17.78
N VAL A 865 -4.05 2.96 -18.25
CA VAL A 865 -2.97 2.33 -17.48
C VAL A 865 -1.75 3.26 -17.48
N GLU A 866 -0.90 3.12 -16.46
CA GLU A 866 0.38 3.82 -16.37
C GLU A 866 1.52 2.88 -16.75
N LEU A 867 2.51 3.37 -17.51
CA LEU A 867 3.69 2.58 -17.87
C LEU A 867 4.75 2.62 -16.77
N SER A 868 5.38 1.47 -16.51
CA SER A 868 6.41 1.31 -15.47
C SER A 868 7.76 1.92 -15.84
N SER A 869 8.01 2.13 -17.13
CA SER A 869 9.30 2.57 -17.66
C SER A 869 9.17 4.00 -18.20
N ARG A 870 10.12 4.86 -17.86
CA ARG A 870 10.21 6.22 -18.41
C ARG A 870 10.50 6.12 -19.92
N LEU A 871 9.55 6.51 -20.75
CA LEU A 871 9.71 6.62 -22.20
C LEU A 871 9.95 8.08 -22.56
N ASP A 872 11.18 8.43 -22.91
CA ASP A 872 11.55 9.81 -23.20
C ASP A 872 11.29 10.19 -24.66
N LEU A 873 10.05 10.00 -25.13
CA LEU A 873 9.65 10.17 -26.53
C LEU A 873 8.42 11.08 -26.65
N PRO A 874 8.34 12.00 -27.63
CA PRO A 874 7.17 12.85 -27.84
C PRO A 874 5.88 12.05 -28.06
N ASP A 875 4.75 12.59 -27.59
CA ASP A 875 3.45 11.92 -27.71
C ASP A 875 3.05 11.69 -29.17
N ASP A 876 3.36 12.58 -30.10
CA ASP A 876 3.10 12.40 -31.54
C ASP A 876 3.93 11.26 -32.14
N VAL A 877 5.17 11.07 -31.68
CA VAL A 877 6.02 9.93 -32.04
C VAL A 877 5.44 8.64 -31.46
N LEU A 878 5.08 8.63 -30.18
CA LEU A 878 4.45 7.47 -29.53
C LEU A 878 3.08 7.12 -30.15
N ASN A 879 2.28 8.12 -30.51
CA ASN A 879 0.97 7.96 -31.11
C ASN A 879 1.01 7.64 -32.62
N SER A 880 2.15 7.80 -33.29
CA SER A 880 2.40 7.34 -34.66
C SER A 880 3.11 5.98 -34.71
N ALA A 881 3.60 5.50 -33.56
CA ALA A 881 4.24 4.20 -33.44
C ALA A 881 3.26 3.05 -33.67
N LYS A 882 3.82 1.91 -34.05
CA LYS A 882 3.10 0.65 -34.07
C LYS A 882 3.16 0.04 -32.67
N VAL A 883 1.99 -0.15 -32.07
CA VAL A 883 1.86 -0.56 -30.67
C VAL A 883 1.22 -1.94 -30.58
N GLU A 884 1.83 -2.81 -29.79
CA GLU A 884 1.32 -4.12 -29.45
C GLU A 884 1.14 -4.20 -27.93
N ILE A 885 -0.10 -4.42 -27.47
CA ILE A 885 -0.45 -4.50 -26.05
C ILE A 885 -0.72 -5.95 -25.70
N ASP A 886 0.14 -6.54 -24.87
CA ASP A 886 -0.02 -7.86 -24.27
C ASP A 886 -0.60 -7.72 -22.85
N GLU A 887 -1.92 -7.77 -22.76
CA GLU A 887 -2.67 -7.70 -21.50
C GLU A 887 -2.51 -8.96 -20.65
N GLY A 888 -2.14 -10.09 -21.26
CA GLY A 888 -1.77 -11.29 -20.52
C GLY A 888 -0.54 -11.02 -19.65
N LYS A 889 0.49 -10.38 -20.21
CA LYS A 889 1.74 -10.09 -19.49
C LYS A 889 1.81 -8.71 -18.85
N ASN A 890 0.77 -7.89 -19.00
CA ASN A 890 0.76 -6.47 -18.63
C ASN A 890 1.95 -5.72 -19.26
N LYS A 891 2.22 -5.97 -20.54
CA LYS A 891 3.32 -5.37 -21.29
C LYS A 891 2.84 -4.66 -22.54
N VAL A 892 3.52 -3.59 -22.89
CA VAL A 892 3.37 -2.90 -24.18
C VAL A 892 4.69 -2.92 -24.93
N LYS A 893 4.62 -3.23 -26.22
CA LYS A 893 5.72 -3.13 -27.17
C LYS A 893 5.42 -1.99 -28.15
N ILE A 894 6.37 -1.08 -28.31
CA ILE A 894 6.24 0.14 -29.10
C ILE A 894 7.34 0.12 -30.16
N GLU A 895 6.95 -0.08 -31.41
CA GLU A 895 7.83 -0.06 -32.58
C GLU A 895 7.71 1.31 -33.25
N LEU A 896 8.76 2.11 -33.16
CA LEU A 896 8.81 3.44 -33.76
C LEU A 896 8.94 3.36 -35.28
N PRO A 897 8.55 4.42 -36.02
CA PRO A 897 8.77 4.48 -37.47
C PRO A 897 10.25 4.36 -37.89
N SER A 898 11.18 4.65 -36.98
CA SER A 898 12.63 4.47 -37.16
C SER A 898 13.07 3.00 -37.14
N GLY A 899 12.22 2.08 -36.68
CA GLY A 899 12.54 0.67 -36.44
C GLY A 899 13.03 0.37 -35.01
N GLU A 900 13.16 1.37 -34.14
CA GLU A 900 13.46 1.15 -32.72
C GLU A 900 12.29 0.51 -31.97
N ILE A 901 12.60 -0.39 -31.02
CA ILE A 901 11.61 -1.16 -30.27
C ILE A 901 11.79 -0.90 -28.77
N TYR A 902 10.72 -0.47 -28.12
CA TYR A 902 10.65 -0.27 -26.67
C TYR A 902 9.65 -1.26 -26.06
N GLU A 903 10.01 -1.83 -24.90
CA GLU A 903 9.12 -2.67 -24.10
C GLU A 903 8.95 -2.09 -22.70
N ALA A 904 7.71 -1.94 -22.24
CA ALA A 904 7.38 -1.45 -20.91
C ALA A 904 6.29 -2.31 -20.25
N GLY A 905 6.37 -2.46 -18.92
CA GLY A 905 5.25 -2.96 -18.14
C GLY A 905 4.18 -1.88 -17.96
N PHE A 906 2.95 -2.27 -17.63
CA PHE A 906 1.91 -1.30 -17.28
C PHE A 906 1.11 -1.72 -16.04
N SER A 907 0.54 -0.73 -15.35
CA SER A 907 -0.23 -0.88 -14.13
C SER A 907 -1.57 -1.60 -14.35
N ARG A 908 -2.26 -1.95 -13.27
CA ARG A 908 -3.70 -2.23 -13.35
C ARG A 908 -4.45 -1.00 -13.91
N PRO A 909 -5.65 -1.16 -14.49
CA PRO A 909 -6.46 -0.03 -14.94
C PRO A 909 -6.69 0.98 -13.81
N LYS A 910 -6.21 2.22 -14.01
CA LYS A 910 -6.43 3.35 -13.09
C LYS A 910 -7.79 4.00 -13.31
N ALA A 911 -8.30 3.93 -14.53
CA ALA A 911 -9.64 4.38 -14.85
C ALA A 911 -10.28 3.53 -15.95
N ARG A 912 -11.61 3.45 -15.94
CA ARG A 912 -12.39 2.75 -16.98
C ARG A 912 -13.71 3.42 -17.34
N LYS A 913 -14.13 3.22 -18.60
CA LYS A 913 -15.51 3.38 -19.11
C LYS A 913 -15.91 2.12 -19.87
N ILE A 914 -17.17 1.71 -19.79
CA ILE A 914 -17.71 0.66 -20.67
C ILE A 914 -18.35 1.32 -21.88
N ILE A 915 -18.15 0.70 -23.04
CA ILE A 915 -18.59 1.19 -24.34
C ILE A 915 -19.40 0.08 -24.99
N MET A 916 -20.63 0.37 -25.38
CA MET A 916 -21.54 -0.60 -26.01
C MET A 916 -22.06 -0.11 -27.35
N LEU A 917 -22.20 -1.01 -28.32
CA LEU A 917 -22.92 -0.74 -29.57
C LEU A 917 -24.41 -0.94 -29.37
N GLY A 918 -25.19 0.05 -29.78
CA GLY A 918 -26.65 0.00 -29.80
C GLY A 918 -27.23 0.71 -31.01
N THR A 919 -28.54 0.94 -30.98
CA THR A 919 -29.25 1.78 -31.94
C THR A 919 -30.20 2.76 -31.26
N PHE A 920 -30.23 3.99 -31.73
CA PHE A 920 -31.20 5.05 -31.37
C PHE A 920 -32.26 5.21 -32.48
N TYR A 921 -33.35 5.93 -32.20
CA TYR A 921 -34.45 6.32 -33.12
C TYR A 921 -34.20 6.08 -34.63
N ARG A 922 -35.09 5.34 -35.30
CA ARG A 922 -34.95 4.88 -36.70
C ARG A 922 -33.69 4.05 -36.96
N GLU A 923 -33.36 3.16 -36.03
CA GLU A 923 -32.27 2.19 -36.18
C GLU A 923 -30.88 2.87 -36.27
N GLN A 924 -30.70 4.14 -35.94
CA GLN A 924 -29.42 4.84 -36.09
C GLN A 924 -28.33 4.22 -35.18
N PRO A 925 -27.13 3.86 -35.70
CA PRO A 925 -26.07 3.28 -34.88
C PRO A 925 -25.59 4.22 -33.77
N THR A 926 -25.40 3.67 -32.58
CA THR A 926 -25.09 4.43 -31.36
C THR A 926 -23.98 3.77 -30.56
N LEU A 927 -23.10 4.59 -29.97
CA LEU A 927 -22.15 4.18 -28.93
C LEU A 927 -22.69 4.66 -27.58
N VAL A 928 -23.07 3.72 -26.73
CA VAL A 928 -23.44 3.97 -25.34
C VAL A 928 -22.16 3.98 -24.52
N ILE A 929 -21.97 5.02 -23.72
CA ILE A 929 -20.77 5.26 -22.93
C ILE A 929 -21.20 5.33 -21.46
N GLU A 930 -20.81 4.32 -20.68
CA GLU A 930 -21.04 4.31 -19.23
C GLU A 930 -20.21 5.39 -18.51
N PRO A 931 -20.60 5.77 -17.26
CA PRO A 931 -19.85 6.73 -16.45
C PRO A 931 -18.37 6.36 -16.26
N LEU A 932 -17.53 7.38 -16.06
CA LEU A 932 -16.14 7.20 -15.69
C LEU A 932 -16.02 6.70 -14.24
N TYR A 933 -15.22 5.65 -14.06
CA TYR A 933 -14.71 5.24 -12.77
C TYR A 933 -13.19 5.39 -12.77
N SER A 934 -12.63 6.17 -11.84
CA SER A 934 -11.18 6.46 -11.74
C SER A 934 -10.64 6.34 -10.30
N ARG A 935 -9.39 5.88 -10.16
CA ARG A 935 -8.61 5.74 -8.91
C ARG A 935 -7.15 6.03 -9.22
N ASP A 936 -6.47 6.73 -8.32
CA ASP A 936 -5.04 7.04 -8.43
C ASP A 936 -4.66 7.81 -9.72
N ILE A 937 -5.64 8.53 -10.31
CA ILE A 937 -5.51 9.46 -11.43
C ILE A 937 -6.58 10.55 -11.27
N ASP A 938 -6.24 11.80 -11.61
CA ASP A 938 -7.19 12.90 -11.62
C ASP A 938 -8.38 12.61 -12.56
N ARG A 939 -9.59 12.89 -12.10
CA ARG A 939 -10.82 12.57 -12.83
C ARG A 939 -10.94 13.37 -14.12
N GLN A 940 -10.53 14.65 -14.11
CA GLN A 940 -10.63 15.50 -15.29
C GLN A 940 -9.59 15.10 -16.35
N LEU A 941 -8.36 14.78 -15.93
CA LEU A 941 -7.34 14.20 -16.79
C LEU A 941 -7.85 12.90 -17.41
N ALA A 942 -8.39 11.98 -16.60
CA ALA A 942 -8.93 10.71 -17.09
C ALA A 942 -10.08 10.90 -18.09
N GLU A 943 -11.00 11.83 -17.85
CA GLU A 943 -12.04 12.21 -18.81
C GLU A 943 -11.42 12.67 -20.15
N ASN A 944 -10.51 13.63 -20.11
CA ASN A 944 -9.88 14.19 -21.32
C ASN A 944 -9.15 13.12 -22.14
N LEU A 945 -8.39 12.25 -21.48
CA LEU A 945 -7.66 11.16 -22.12
C LEU A 945 -8.59 10.16 -22.81
N MET A 946 -9.69 9.79 -22.14
CA MET A 946 -10.69 8.90 -22.70
C MET A 946 -11.46 9.55 -23.85
N GLU A 947 -11.78 10.85 -23.78
CA GLU A 947 -12.45 11.56 -24.87
C GLU A 947 -11.64 11.59 -26.15
N GLU A 948 -10.33 11.80 -26.08
CA GLU A 948 -9.46 11.74 -27.26
C GLU A 948 -9.41 10.32 -27.86
N ALA A 949 -9.38 9.28 -27.02
CA ALA A 949 -9.47 7.90 -27.49
C ALA A 949 -10.83 7.60 -28.16
N ILE A 950 -11.93 8.08 -27.57
CA ILE A 950 -13.30 7.98 -28.15
C ILE A 950 -13.37 8.69 -29.49
N LYS A 951 -12.83 9.90 -29.58
CA LYS A 951 -12.78 10.69 -30.80
C LYS A 951 -11.94 9.99 -31.88
N LYS A 952 -10.77 9.44 -31.54
CA LYS A 952 -9.93 8.67 -32.48
C LYS A 952 -10.66 7.46 -33.04
N MET A 953 -11.31 6.68 -32.18
CA MET A 953 -12.10 5.53 -32.61
C MET A 953 -13.26 5.98 -33.50
N ARG A 954 -14.01 6.99 -33.05
CA ARG A 954 -15.13 7.56 -33.78
C ARG A 954 -14.69 8.04 -35.15
N ASP A 955 -13.61 8.82 -35.26
CA ASP A 955 -13.13 9.37 -36.52
C ASP A 955 -12.57 8.26 -37.41
N ALA A 956 -11.89 7.24 -36.89
CA ALA A 956 -11.48 6.08 -37.70
C ALA A 956 -12.68 5.35 -38.35
N ILE A 957 -13.82 5.37 -37.67
CA ILE A 957 -15.07 4.74 -38.13
C ILE A 957 -15.90 5.70 -39.02
N ILE A 958 -15.93 7.01 -38.71
CA ILE A 958 -16.73 8.05 -39.40
C ILE A 958 -16.01 8.65 -40.62
N TRP A 959 -14.70 8.95 -40.54
CA TRP A 959 -13.92 9.81 -41.44
C TRP A 959 -13.70 9.26 -42.86
N ARG A 960 -14.39 8.19 -43.24
CA ARG A 960 -14.43 7.68 -44.63
C ARG A 960 -15.85 7.37 -45.13
N GLY A 961 -16.87 7.90 -44.46
CA GLY A 961 -18.27 7.80 -44.90
C GLY A 961 -18.94 6.46 -44.61
N TYR A 962 -18.38 5.64 -43.71
CA TYR A 962 -18.90 4.29 -43.45
C TYR A 962 -20.17 4.30 -42.59
N ILE A 963 -20.12 4.88 -41.38
CA ILE A 963 -21.26 4.91 -40.43
C ILE A 963 -21.16 6.18 -39.57
N LYS A 964 -22.28 6.87 -39.31
CA LYS A 964 -22.37 8.01 -38.38
C LYS A 964 -22.95 7.54 -37.04
N PHE A 965 -22.11 7.46 -36.01
CA PHE A 965 -22.53 7.10 -34.65
C PHE A 965 -23.10 8.29 -33.88
N VAL A 966 -24.17 8.06 -33.12
CA VAL A 966 -24.60 8.93 -32.01
C VAL A 966 -23.85 8.49 -30.76
N LEU A 967 -23.39 9.44 -29.93
CA LEU A 967 -22.79 9.15 -28.64
C LEU A 967 -23.85 9.39 -27.56
N VAL A 968 -24.12 8.40 -26.72
CA VAL A 968 -25.12 8.49 -25.64
C VAL A 968 -24.44 8.30 -24.30
N ARG A 969 -24.69 9.23 -23.37
CA ARG A 969 -23.99 9.34 -22.08
C ARG A 969 -24.94 9.52 -20.88
N GLU A 970 -26.16 10.02 -21.09
CA GLU A 970 -27.11 10.39 -20.04
C GLU A 970 -28.43 9.59 -20.14
N LYS A 971 -29.21 9.62 -19.05
CA LYS A 971 -30.41 8.80 -18.78
C LYS A 971 -31.66 9.14 -19.60
N ASP A 972 -31.60 10.03 -20.60
CA ASP A 972 -32.82 10.57 -21.24
C ASP A 972 -32.98 10.17 -22.74
N GLU A 973 -32.24 9.17 -23.24
CA GLU A 973 -32.28 8.76 -24.66
C GLU A 973 -32.72 7.30 -24.89
N ASP A 974 -33.75 7.06 -25.73
CA ASP A 974 -34.22 5.72 -26.13
C ASP A 974 -33.17 4.93 -26.95
N VAL A 975 -32.28 4.19 -26.28
CA VAL A 975 -31.27 3.32 -26.93
C VAL A 975 -31.58 1.85 -26.75
N ILE A 976 -31.53 1.09 -27.85
CA ILE A 976 -31.69 -0.36 -27.87
C ILE A 976 -30.32 -1.03 -28.02
N VAL A 977 -29.95 -1.88 -27.07
CA VAL A 977 -28.78 -2.78 -27.16
C VAL A 977 -29.24 -4.21 -27.44
N ALA A 978 -28.38 -5.01 -28.08
CA ALA A 978 -28.71 -6.39 -28.43
C ALA A 978 -28.66 -7.33 -27.21
N GLY A 979 -29.27 -8.52 -27.33
CA GLY A 979 -29.24 -9.55 -26.29
C GLY A 979 -27.83 -10.07 -25.96
N SER A 980 -27.72 -10.89 -24.90
CA SER A 980 -26.43 -11.40 -24.39
C SER A 980 -26.23 -12.89 -24.64
N HIS A 981 -24.97 -13.32 -24.86
CA HIS A 981 -24.60 -14.73 -24.86
C HIS A 981 -24.70 -15.36 -23.48
N ASN A 982 -24.66 -14.52 -22.44
CA ASN A 982 -24.84 -14.95 -21.08
C ASN A 982 -26.34 -15.08 -20.76
N PRO A 983 -26.82 -16.25 -20.31
CA PRO A 983 -28.24 -16.45 -20.02
C PRO A 983 -28.87 -15.42 -19.06
N ALA A 984 -28.09 -14.93 -18.10
CA ALA A 984 -28.50 -13.90 -17.14
C ALA A 984 -28.31 -12.46 -17.65
N GLY A 985 -27.91 -12.26 -18.90
CA GLY A 985 -27.72 -10.94 -19.49
C GLY A 985 -26.35 -10.31 -19.24
N HIS A 986 -26.28 -9.01 -19.45
CA HIS A 986 -25.19 -8.14 -18.99
C HIS A 986 -25.76 -7.07 -18.06
N TYR A 987 -24.91 -6.51 -17.19
CA TYR A 987 -25.30 -5.42 -16.30
C TYR A 987 -25.21 -4.08 -17.06
N ASN A 988 -25.96 -3.07 -16.62
CA ASN A 988 -25.90 -1.72 -17.20
C ASN A 988 -25.99 -0.66 -16.08
N ASP A 989 -24.90 0.08 -15.86
CA ASP A 989 -24.83 1.13 -14.82
C ASP A 989 -25.74 2.33 -15.12
N ILE A 990 -26.15 2.51 -16.38
CA ILE A 990 -27.02 3.62 -16.78
C ILE A 990 -28.47 3.36 -16.29
N ILE A 991 -28.85 2.12 -15.91
CA ILE A 991 -30.24 1.69 -15.71
C ILE A 991 -30.60 1.29 -14.25
N HIS A 992 -29.73 1.50 -13.25
CA HIS A 992 -30.01 1.07 -11.85
C HIS A 992 -30.25 -0.45 -11.67
N GLY A 993 -29.31 -1.27 -12.16
CA GLY A 993 -29.16 -2.63 -11.61
C GLY A 993 -30.18 -3.68 -12.05
N GLU A 994 -31.00 -3.42 -13.08
CA GLU A 994 -31.74 -4.50 -13.75
C GLU A 994 -30.80 -5.28 -14.69
N SER A 995 -30.61 -6.58 -14.40
CA SER A 995 -29.93 -7.51 -15.30
C SER A 995 -30.79 -7.72 -16.55
N GLY A 996 -30.33 -7.21 -17.70
CA GLY A 996 -31.10 -7.26 -18.93
C GLY A 996 -31.33 -8.70 -19.42
N GLN A 997 -32.56 -9.22 -19.33
CA GLN A 997 -32.94 -10.48 -19.98
C GLN A 997 -33.42 -10.23 -21.42
N ASN A 998 -33.18 -11.24 -22.27
CA ASN A 998 -33.56 -11.38 -23.68
C ASN A 998 -34.48 -10.33 -24.32
N GLY A 999 -33.94 -9.56 -25.27
CA GLY A 999 -34.71 -8.98 -26.37
C GLY A 999 -35.63 -7.80 -26.03
N GLU A 1000 -35.51 -7.19 -24.85
CA GLU A 1000 -36.34 -6.03 -24.50
C GLU A 1000 -35.70 -4.69 -24.89
N SER A 1001 -36.54 -3.80 -25.44
CA SER A 1001 -36.21 -2.40 -25.70
C SER A 1001 -36.13 -1.65 -24.39
N TYR A 1002 -34.97 -1.08 -24.06
CA TYR A 1002 -34.84 -0.22 -22.88
C TYR A 1002 -35.32 1.20 -23.22
N LYS A 1003 -36.32 1.67 -22.47
CA LYS A 1003 -36.52 3.12 -22.29
C LYS A 1003 -35.60 3.54 -21.15
N LEU A 1004 -34.65 4.42 -21.42
CA LEU A 1004 -33.98 5.14 -20.34
C LEU A 1004 -35.04 6.11 -19.76
N SER A 1005 -35.40 5.94 -18.49
CA SER A 1005 -36.48 6.70 -17.83
C SER A 1005 -35.98 7.96 -17.15
#